data_AF-A0A0G4GH76-F1
#
_entry.id   AF-A0A0G4GH76-F1
#
_cell.length_a   1.000
_cell.length_b   1.000
_cell.length_c   1.000
_cell.angle_alpha   90.00
_cell.angle_beta   90.00
_cell.angle_gamma   90.00
#
_symmetry.space_group_name_H-M   'P 1'
#
loop_
_entity.id
_entity.type
_entity.pdbx_description
1 polymer ?
#
loop_
_entity_poly.entity_id
_entity_poly.type
_entity_poly.pdbx_seq_one_letter_code
_entity_poly.pdbx_strand_id
1 'polypeptide(L)'
;MQSFSSLLVCWAIPLALLLLVCKGEPPLLLLQRRRQCAFLVVSPVSLRSASPSPFSAHSGSMPPVSLLFSAKHAHTRGGRGKEKHGKGTPKRKSKTTGGGGRHKASLYNRDKLLGETERDETGRAKGPQTVTAGIPVSFSAVSPAAEDLIEDVDGIEESGGGLSGSVTGSVSTASEYSEFSDRMEMEEERRRIALLPPGAEKLRRLQLMDDEEAQGNDHKFPVQLESTKRPVFVFTDDLDEGTRGQLEALASQPFVVGHVAAMPDVHLGKGATIGSVFASRDGVCPNAVGVDIGCGMCAVPVEGLKRGDLTSAQLQKIQKGIKQLVPVGFSYYDEPVEGAREGVERLMKKKYVGAEGGEEDTEEEGKVNVEGSKGKRQRRSHSNQEAVGPTDTLLQMLEERHLCQVGTLGGGNHFIELVFDENDDVWMMLHSGSRNIGNIIAQHYDQQAARVSGEKPNGLAWLPIRSREGQDYLRDMRWCQDYAMLNRERMMNSFARVVRDVTGKEMKKHEMVNIHHNYCNCEMCKYRDENSGEMVEEKLWVTRKGATSARKGQLGIIPGSMGTGSFITEGLGAWTSLHSCSHGAGRRMSRNKAVKELDMKDFRMAMEGITCDVNQKVLDEAPMAYKDLGEVMSNQRTLVKAKHRLFPLVNVKGY
;
A
#
# COMPACT_ATOMS: atom_id res chain seq x y z
N MET A 1 54.67 34.91 -3.59
CA MET A 1 54.58 35.28 -2.16
C MET A 1 53.25 35.98 -1.91
N GLN A 2 52.94 36.33 -0.66
CA GLN A 2 51.79 37.15 -0.22
C GLN A 2 51.72 38.51 -0.96
N SER A 3 50.68 39.35 -0.98
CA SER A 3 49.21 39.33 -0.68
C SER A 3 48.66 40.71 -1.17
N PHE A 4 47.36 41.00 -1.35
CA PHE A 4 46.36 41.39 -0.34
C PHE A 4 45.00 41.79 -1.01
N SER A 5 44.00 42.10 -0.19
CA SER A 5 42.56 42.30 -0.47
C SER A 5 42.14 43.73 -0.94
N SER A 6 40.81 43.93 -1.10
CA SER A 6 40.02 45.20 -0.92
C SER A 6 40.06 46.29 -2.03
N LEU A 7 39.04 47.16 -2.31
CA LEU A 7 37.67 47.42 -1.77
C LEU A 7 36.82 48.39 -2.68
N LEU A 8 35.47 48.39 -2.59
CA LEU A 8 34.48 49.52 -2.82
C LEU A 8 34.22 50.07 -4.28
N VAL A 9 33.11 50.77 -4.67
CA VAL A 9 31.85 51.24 -4.00
C VAL A 9 30.62 51.51 -4.92
N CYS A 10 29.38 51.26 -4.41
CA CYS A 10 27.99 51.77 -4.74
C CYS A 10 27.55 51.99 -6.23
N TRP A 11 26.36 52.48 -6.64
CA TRP A 11 25.12 53.13 -6.09
C TRP A 11 23.88 52.63 -6.94
N ALA A 12 22.57 52.76 -6.65
CA ALA A 12 21.73 53.02 -5.46
C ALA A 12 20.21 52.73 -5.77
N ILE A 13 19.24 53.34 -5.05
CA ILE A 13 17.76 53.11 -5.04
C ILE A 13 17.04 54.41 -4.54
N PRO A 14 15.67 54.60 -4.40
CA PRO A 14 14.56 53.63 -4.12
C PRO A 14 13.10 53.94 -4.64
N LEU A 15 12.11 53.12 -4.19
CA LEU A 15 10.64 53.39 -3.98
C LEU A 15 9.69 53.57 -5.21
N ALA A 16 8.35 53.39 -5.16
CA ALA A 16 7.37 53.09 -4.06
C ALA A 16 6.15 52.22 -4.53
N LEU A 17 5.12 52.05 -3.67
CA LEU A 17 3.90 51.22 -3.88
C LEU A 17 2.69 51.93 -4.54
N LEU A 18 1.69 51.12 -4.94
CA LEU A 18 0.24 51.20 -4.59
C LEU A 18 -0.79 51.37 -5.74
N LEU A 19 -1.97 50.71 -5.55
CA LEU A 19 -3.30 50.91 -6.17
C LEU A 19 -3.64 50.34 -7.58
N LEU A 20 -4.68 49.48 -7.59
CA LEU A 20 -5.98 49.53 -8.30
C LEU A 20 -6.09 50.13 -9.74
N VAL A 21 -6.99 49.67 -10.65
CA VAL A 21 -7.85 48.45 -10.78
C VAL A 21 -8.55 48.46 -12.17
N CYS A 22 -9.38 47.43 -12.45
CA CYS A 22 -10.51 47.41 -13.41
C CYS A 22 -10.25 47.13 -14.92
N LYS A 23 -11.09 46.20 -15.43
CA LYS A 23 -11.54 46.00 -16.84
C LYS A 23 -10.50 45.50 -17.86
N GLY A 24 -10.87 44.67 -18.84
CA GLY A 24 -12.16 43.98 -19.03
C GLY A 24 -12.41 43.53 -20.48
N GLU A 25 -12.33 42.21 -20.71
CA GLU A 25 -12.81 41.46 -21.90
C GLU A 25 -12.13 41.71 -23.28
N PRO A 26 -12.29 40.78 -24.26
CA PRO A 26 -11.40 40.66 -25.44
C PRO A 26 -12.02 41.20 -26.76
N PRO A 27 -11.35 41.03 -27.92
CA PRO A 27 -11.84 39.95 -28.81
C PRO A 27 -10.80 39.22 -29.71
N LEU A 28 -11.12 37.94 -29.92
CA LEU A 28 -11.08 37.12 -31.15
C LEU A 28 -10.46 37.67 -32.48
N LEU A 29 -9.73 36.75 -33.16
CA LEU A 29 -9.83 36.40 -34.61
C LEU A 29 -9.55 37.44 -35.73
N LEU A 30 -8.43 37.30 -36.48
CA LEU A 30 -8.38 36.69 -37.85
C LEU A 30 -7.13 37.03 -38.71
N LEU A 31 -6.80 36.10 -39.62
CA LEU A 31 -6.25 36.26 -40.99
C LEU A 31 -4.91 37.00 -41.28
N GLN A 32 -3.92 36.14 -41.61
CA GLN A 32 -3.19 36.11 -42.90
C GLN A 32 -1.98 37.02 -43.24
N ARG A 33 -0.96 36.30 -43.77
CA ARG A 33 -0.12 36.58 -44.97
C ARG A 33 1.21 37.36 -44.85
N ARG A 34 2.27 36.59 -45.21
CA ARG A 34 3.42 36.92 -46.09
C ARG A 34 4.53 37.86 -45.57
N ARG A 35 5.69 37.25 -45.28
CA ARG A 35 6.91 37.20 -46.13
C ARG A 35 7.83 36.13 -45.48
N GLN A 36 8.34 35.07 -46.13
CA GLN A 36 9.08 34.98 -47.40
C GLN A 36 10.26 35.96 -47.51
N CYS A 37 11.41 35.50 -47.00
CA CYS A 37 12.71 35.64 -47.67
C CYS A 37 13.26 34.22 -47.88
N ALA A 38 13.96 33.98 -48.98
CA ALA A 38 14.55 32.69 -49.32
C ALA A 38 15.92 32.91 -49.96
N PHE A 39 16.84 31.96 -49.76
CA PHE A 39 18.05 31.86 -50.56
C PHE A 39 18.27 30.42 -51.05
N LEU A 40 18.25 30.29 -52.37
CA LEU A 40 18.83 29.17 -53.12
C LEU A 40 20.37 29.27 -53.08
N VAL A 41 21.18 28.30 -53.51
CA VAL A 41 20.94 27.03 -54.25
C VAL A 41 21.65 25.87 -53.47
N VAL A 42 21.94 24.64 -53.93
CA VAL A 42 22.08 24.02 -55.26
C VAL A 42 21.56 22.57 -55.24
N SER A 43 21.74 21.82 -56.34
CA SER A 43 21.66 20.35 -56.40
C SER A 43 22.73 19.85 -57.39
N PRO A 44 22.92 18.52 -57.54
CA PRO A 44 22.22 17.77 -58.60
C PRO A 44 21.54 16.49 -58.06
N VAL A 45 20.43 15.93 -58.58
CA VAL A 45 19.93 15.70 -59.97
C VAL A 45 20.65 14.52 -60.66
N SER A 46 20.01 13.39 -61.04
CA SER A 46 18.66 12.86 -60.70
C SER A 46 18.64 11.30 -60.57
N LEU A 47 18.11 10.38 -61.40
CA LEU A 47 17.29 10.43 -62.63
C LEU A 47 16.54 9.08 -62.91
N ARG A 48 15.29 8.90 -62.40
CA ARG A 48 14.23 7.93 -62.90
C ARG A 48 14.49 6.40 -62.76
N SER A 49 13.51 5.48 -62.88
CA SER A 49 12.02 5.53 -62.88
C SER A 49 11.36 4.13 -62.77
N ALA A 50 10.05 4.13 -62.48
CA ALA A 50 9.02 3.14 -62.89
C ALA A 50 8.89 1.80 -62.13
N SER A 51 7.65 1.53 -61.72
CA SER A 51 7.08 0.20 -61.45
C SER A 51 6.23 -0.25 -62.64
N PRO A 52 5.92 -1.56 -62.73
CA PRO A 52 4.50 -1.94 -62.78
C PRO A 52 4.16 -3.15 -61.87
N SER A 53 2.88 -3.48 -61.78
CA SER A 53 2.30 -4.60 -61.02
C SER A 53 1.66 -5.65 -61.98
N PRO A 54 0.84 -6.60 -61.52
CA PRO A 54 1.27 -7.89 -60.97
C PRO A 54 0.76 -9.11 -61.77
N PHE A 55 1.31 -10.32 -61.56
CA PHE A 55 0.69 -11.59 -62.00
C PHE A 55 1.00 -12.77 -61.06
N SER A 56 0.41 -13.94 -61.34
CA SER A 56 -0.01 -14.93 -60.34
C SER A 56 0.81 -16.23 -60.24
N ALA A 57 0.97 -16.71 -58.99
CA ALA A 57 0.92 -18.10 -58.49
C ALA A 57 1.37 -19.28 -59.37
N HIS A 58 2.25 -20.15 -58.81
CA HIS A 58 1.93 -21.57 -58.61
C HIS A 58 2.87 -22.30 -57.61
N SER A 59 2.52 -23.55 -57.31
CA SER A 59 3.04 -24.47 -56.28
C SER A 59 4.48 -24.99 -56.45
N GLY A 60 5.13 -25.35 -55.34
CA GLY A 60 6.32 -26.23 -55.31
C GLY A 60 6.70 -26.64 -53.88
N SER A 61 7.08 -27.90 -53.64
CA SER A 61 7.23 -28.46 -52.27
C SER A 61 8.48 -29.33 -52.06
N MET A 62 9.30 -28.98 -51.06
CA MET A 62 10.37 -29.82 -50.44
C MET A 62 11.53 -30.23 -51.38
N PRO A 63 12.65 -30.84 -50.91
CA PRO A 63 13.01 -31.36 -49.57
C PRO A 63 14.25 -30.70 -48.91
N PRO A 64 14.63 -31.06 -47.65
CA PRO A 64 15.75 -30.45 -46.94
C PRO A 64 17.11 -31.08 -47.27
N VAL A 65 18.20 -30.33 -47.01
CA VAL A 65 19.59 -30.79 -47.13
C VAL A 65 20.26 -30.85 -45.76
N SER A 66 20.71 -32.04 -45.36
CA SER A 66 21.63 -32.24 -44.25
C SER A 66 23.06 -32.42 -44.77
N LEU A 67 24.06 -31.92 -44.03
CA LEU A 67 25.46 -32.31 -44.23
C LEU A 67 26.24 -32.28 -42.92
N LEU A 68 27.28 -33.11 -42.87
CA LEU A 68 28.04 -33.49 -41.67
C LEU A 68 29.53 -33.11 -41.82
N PHE A 69 30.31 -33.49 -40.81
CA PHE A 69 31.78 -33.40 -40.70
C PHE A 69 32.37 -32.00 -40.41
N SER A 70 33.58 -31.88 -39.84
CA SER A 70 34.32 -32.68 -38.83
C SER A 70 35.63 -31.92 -38.52
N ALA A 71 36.30 -32.21 -37.39
CA ALA A 71 37.45 -31.44 -36.93
C ALA A 71 38.84 -32.01 -37.34
N LYS A 72 39.82 -31.12 -37.56
CA LYS A 72 41.29 -31.28 -37.40
C LYS A 72 42.02 -30.00 -37.89
N HIS A 73 43.31 -29.72 -37.60
CA HIS A 73 44.11 -29.71 -36.36
C HIS A 73 45.53 -29.16 -36.67
N ALA A 74 46.05 -28.18 -35.92
CA ALA A 74 47.48 -27.79 -35.87
C ALA A 74 47.72 -26.94 -34.58
N HIS A 75 48.72 -27.07 -33.69
CA HIS A 75 50.16 -27.45 -33.69
C HIS A 75 51.10 -26.42 -34.35
N THR A 76 52.20 -25.93 -33.74
CA THR A 76 52.83 -26.05 -32.37
C THR A 76 53.37 -24.66 -31.92
N ARG A 77 54.03 -24.34 -30.78
CA ARG A 77 54.80 -24.97 -29.65
C ARG A 77 54.52 -24.11 -28.36
N GLY A 78 55.05 -24.28 -27.14
CA GLY A 78 56.05 -25.18 -26.52
C GLY A 78 57.38 -24.46 -26.15
N GLY A 79 57.86 -24.35 -24.90
CA GLY A 79 57.36 -24.82 -23.58
C GLY A 79 58.47 -24.92 -22.50
N ARG A 80 58.15 -25.40 -21.27
CA ARG A 80 59.04 -25.72 -20.10
C ARG A 80 59.76 -24.52 -19.41
N GLY A 81 60.02 -24.48 -18.10
CA GLY A 81 59.61 -25.35 -16.96
C GLY A 81 60.52 -25.20 -15.70
N LYS A 82 60.11 -25.76 -14.54
CA LYS A 82 60.85 -25.99 -13.26
C LYS A 82 61.16 -24.81 -12.29
N GLU A 83 60.31 -24.67 -11.27
CA GLU A 83 60.56 -25.08 -9.86
C GLU A 83 61.99 -24.97 -9.23
N LYS A 84 62.22 -24.11 -8.22
CA LYS A 84 62.52 -24.44 -6.78
C LYS A 84 63.16 -23.29 -5.94
N HIS A 85 62.76 -23.27 -4.65
CA HIS A 85 63.40 -22.72 -3.41
C HIS A 85 64.28 -21.44 -3.39
N GLY A 86 64.04 -20.56 -2.40
CA GLY A 86 65.02 -19.56 -1.92
C GLY A 86 64.55 -18.75 -0.69
N LYS A 87 65.28 -18.79 0.43
CA LYS A 87 64.95 -18.08 1.70
C LYS A 87 65.24 -16.58 1.63
N GLY A 88 64.48 -15.74 2.35
CA GLY A 88 64.90 -14.36 2.64
C GLY A 88 63.93 -13.54 3.50
N THR A 89 64.27 -13.30 4.78
CA THR A 89 63.69 -12.22 5.61
C THR A 89 64.79 -11.20 5.94
N PRO A 90 64.44 -9.91 6.09
CA PRO A 90 64.79 -9.26 7.36
C PRO A 90 63.81 -8.19 7.88
N LYS A 91 63.57 -8.27 9.19
CA LYS A 91 63.41 -7.18 10.19
C LYS A 91 62.74 -5.84 9.82
N ARG A 92 61.58 -5.61 10.47
CA ARG A 92 61.17 -4.41 11.23
C ARG A 92 61.89 -3.06 10.97
N LYS A 93 61.09 -2.01 10.78
CA LYS A 93 61.19 -0.74 11.53
C LYS A 93 59.80 -0.16 11.81
N SER A 94 59.69 0.73 12.80
CA SER A 94 58.42 1.11 13.45
C SER A 94 58.27 2.62 13.68
N LYS A 95 57.04 3.14 13.50
CA LYS A 95 56.43 4.31 14.16
C LYS A 95 54.91 4.06 14.14
N THR A 96 54.08 4.07 15.19
CA THR A 96 54.01 4.72 16.52
C THR A 96 53.61 6.20 16.55
N THR A 97 52.30 6.45 16.38
CA THR A 97 51.43 7.34 17.18
C THR A 97 49.96 6.99 16.83
N GLY A 98 48.96 7.13 17.70
CA GLY A 98 49.01 7.39 19.15
C GLY A 98 47.64 7.80 19.72
N GLY A 99 46.96 6.90 20.45
CA GLY A 99 45.66 7.17 21.11
C GLY A 99 44.42 7.01 20.22
N GLY A 100 43.24 6.68 20.74
CA GLY A 100 42.95 6.24 22.11
C GLY A 100 41.45 6.21 22.45
N GLY A 101 40.81 5.04 22.35
CA GLY A 101 39.43 4.80 22.77
C GLY A 101 39.31 3.52 23.59
N ARG A 102 38.62 3.56 24.74
CA ARG A 102 38.55 2.43 25.69
C ARG A 102 37.32 1.57 25.45
N HIS A 103 37.50 0.26 25.30
CA HIS A 103 36.44 -0.68 25.65
C HIS A 103 36.12 -0.59 27.14
N LYS A 104 34.83 -0.68 27.49
CA LYS A 104 34.37 -1.18 28.79
C LYS A 104 33.28 -2.21 28.53
N ALA A 105 33.54 -3.46 28.91
CA ALA A 105 32.46 -4.39 29.21
C ALA A 105 31.91 -4.04 30.61
N SER A 106 30.61 -4.21 30.82
CA SER A 106 30.02 -4.29 32.14
C SER A 106 28.79 -5.19 32.09
N LEU A 107 28.81 -6.26 32.89
CA LEU A 107 27.55 -6.84 33.35
C LEU A 107 26.88 -5.84 34.30
N TYR A 108 25.57 -5.93 34.50
CA TYR A 108 25.06 -6.25 35.84
C TYR A 108 23.63 -6.81 35.83
N ASN A 109 23.17 -7.19 37.02
CA ASN A 109 21.99 -8.00 37.29
C ASN A 109 20.75 -7.15 37.67
N ARG A 110 19.64 -7.85 37.95
CA ARG A 110 18.33 -7.29 38.34
C ARG A 110 18.30 -6.64 39.74
N ASP A 111 17.16 -5.99 40.01
CA ASP A 111 16.53 -5.72 41.32
C ASP A 111 17.11 -4.60 42.22
N LYS A 112 16.63 -3.36 41.99
CA LYS A 112 15.91 -2.47 42.96
C LYS A 112 15.43 -1.20 42.25
N LEU A 113 14.18 -0.73 42.37
CA LEU A 113 13.46 -0.24 43.55
C LEU A 113 14.16 0.93 44.28
N LEU A 114 14.01 2.14 43.73
CA LEU A 114 13.49 3.34 44.39
C LEU A 114 13.29 4.44 43.33
N GLY A 115 12.39 5.40 43.57
CA GLY A 115 12.07 6.47 42.60
C GLY A 115 12.80 7.77 42.89
N GLU A 116 13.11 8.54 41.84
CA GLU A 116 13.55 9.93 41.95
C GLU A 116 12.51 10.86 41.32
N THR A 117 12.07 11.85 42.08
CA THR A 117 11.18 12.93 41.62
C THR A 117 12.01 14.08 41.05
N GLU A 118 11.46 14.74 40.02
CA GLU A 118 12.00 15.98 39.47
C GLU A 118 12.13 17.08 40.55
N ARG A 119 13.00 18.06 40.31
CA ARG A 119 13.20 19.23 41.19
C ARG A 119 13.29 20.51 40.36
N ASP A 120 12.80 21.60 40.96
CA ASP A 120 12.59 22.91 40.35
C ASP A 120 13.71 23.92 40.67
N GLU A 121 13.75 25.01 39.89
CA GLU A 121 14.86 25.98 39.87
C GLU A 121 14.83 27.03 41.02
N THR A 122 14.47 26.63 42.25
CA THR A 122 14.44 27.56 43.41
C THR A 122 15.26 27.14 44.63
N GLY A 123 15.78 25.90 44.67
CA GLY A 123 16.99 25.55 45.43
C GLY A 123 16.98 25.79 46.96
N ARG A 124 15.85 25.59 47.67
CA ARG A 124 15.76 25.80 49.12
C ARG A 124 15.19 24.61 49.89
N ALA A 125 15.96 24.09 50.85
CA ALA A 125 15.59 22.90 51.63
C ALA A 125 14.68 23.22 52.84
N LYS A 126 13.84 22.25 53.22
CA LYS A 126 13.18 22.14 54.53
C LYS A 126 13.26 20.69 55.02
N GLY A 127 13.61 20.50 56.30
CA GLY A 127 13.59 19.20 56.98
C GLY A 127 12.19 18.86 57.52
N PRO A 128 11.97 17.60 57.94
CA PRO A 128 10.67 17.13 58.43
C PRO A 128 10.39 17.60 59.86
N GLN A 129 9.10 17.78 60.18
CA GLN A 129 8.59 17.84 61.55
C GLN A 129 7.54 16.73 61.74
N THR A 130 7.68 15.99 62.84
CA THR A 130 6.75 14.92 63.26
C THR A 130 5.75 15.44 64.27
N VAL A 131 4.46 15.15 64.09
CA VAL A 131 3.42 15.32 65.12
C VAL A 131 2.52 14.09 65.14
N THR A 132 2.18 13.59 66.33
CA THR A 132 1.44 12.33 66.54
C THR A 132 0.19 12.54 67.40
N ALA A 133 -0.99 12.41 66.79
CA ALA A 133 -2.32 12.19 67.39
C ALA A 133 -3.33 11.98 66.23
N GLY A 134 -4.50 11.36 66.37
CA GLY A 134 -5.12 10.64 67.49
C GLY A 134 -6.48 10.07 67.04
N ILE A 135 -6.80 8.84 67.46
CA ILE A 135 -8.02 8.05 67.14
C ILE A 135 -9.22 8.63 67.94
N PRO A 136 -10.47 8.72 67.41
CA PRO A 136 -11.26 7.54 67.02
C PRO A 136 -12.15 7.58 65.77
N VAL A 137 -12.53 6.38 65.35
CA VAL A 137 -13.57 6.03 64.37
C VAL A 137 -14.80 5.52 65.12
N SER A 138 -16.02 5.76 64.62
CA SER A 138 -17.22 5.06 65.05
C SER A 138 -17.87 4.31 63.89
N PHE A 139 -18.29 3.07 64.16
CA PHE A 139 -19.06 2.22 63.25
C PHE A 139 -20.55 2.27 63.60
N SER A 140 -21.40 2.10 62.60
CA SER A 140 -22.70 1.43 62.74
C SER A 140 -22.96 0.57 61.49
N ALA A 141 -23.65 -0.56 61.65
CA ALA A 141 -23.86 -1.54 60.59
C ALA A 141 -25.19 -2.28 60.77
N VAL A 142 -25.89 -2.61 59.68
CA VAL A 142 -27.08 -3.49 59.65
C VAL A 142 -27.12 -4.29 58.33
N SER A 143 -27.43 -5.59 58.45
CA SER A 143 -27.70 -6.65 57.44
C SER A 143 -28.09 -7.92 58.27
N PRO A 144 -28.67 -9.07 57.78
CA PRO A 144 -29.15 -9.50 56.44
C PRO A 144 -30.65 -9.14 56.22
N ALA A 145 -31.53 -9.76 55.40
CA ALA A 145 -31.59 -11.00 54.58
C ALA A 145 -32.48 -10.76 53.32
N ALA A 146 -32.53 -11.54 52.22
CA ALA A 146 -32.20 -12.93 51.86
C ALA A 146 -33.32 -14.00 52.04
N GLU A 147 -33.65 -14.65 50.91
CA GLU A 147 -34.41 -15.90 50.67
C GLU A 147 -35.96 -15.94 50.84
N ASP A 148 -36.64 -16.27 49.71
CA ASP A 148 -37.86 -17.09 49.48
C ASP A 148 -38.38 -16.73 48.05
N LEU A 149 -38.39 -17.56 47.00
CA LEU A 149 -38.86 -18.94 46.71
C LEU A 149 -40.33 -19.06 46.23
N ILE A 150 -40.46 -19.16 44.89
CA ILE A 150 -41.35 -20.01 44.06
C ILE A 150 -42.78 -20.34 44.54
N GLU A 151 -43.78 -19.91 43.75
CA GLU A 151 -44.88 -20.69 43.12
C GLU A 151 -45.63 -19.69 42.16
N ASP A 152 -45.90 -19.96 40.87
CA ASP A 152 -46.85 -20.91 40.24
C ASP A 152 -48.33 -20.69 40.67
N VAL A 153 -49.38 -20.76 39.83
CA VAL A 153 -49.56 -20.67 38.35
C VAL A 153 -51.09 -20.55 38.07
N ASP A 154 -51.51 -19.98 36.93
CA ASP A 154 -52.87 -20.00 36.31
C ASP A 154 -54.16 -19.61 37.10
N GLY A 155 -55.16 -19.09 36.36
CA GLY A 155 -56.55 -19.52 36.60
C GLY A 155 -57.68 -18.47 36.71
N ILE A 156 -58.17 -17.98 35.56
CA ILE A 156 -59.60 -17.82 35.19
C ILE A 156 -60.62 -17.34 36.26
N GLU A 157 -61.29 -16.21 36.00
CA GLU A 157 -62.77 -16.19 35.86
C GLU A 157 -63.32 -14.91 35.19
N GLU A 158 -64.31 -15.08 34.29
CA GLU A 158 -65.14 -14.00 33.76
C GLU A 158 -66.50 -13.99 34.48
N SER A 159 -66.96 -12.82 34.96
CA SER A 159 -68.40 -12.52 35.00
C SER A 159 -68.66 -11.01 35.03
N GLY A 160 -69.71 -10.57 34.32
CA GLY A 160 -69.95 -9.15 34.05
C GLY A 160 -70.91 -8.47 35.02
N GLY A 161 -70.66 -7.19 35.29
CA GLY A 161 -71.55 -6.30 36.04
C GLY A 161 -71.25 -4.84 35.70
N GLY A 162 -71.88 -4.31 34.66
CA GLY A 162 -71.60 -2.95 34.17
C GLY A 162 -72.42 -1.87 34.89
N LEU A 163 -71.83 -0.67 35.04
CA LEU A 163 -72.56 0.60 35.05
C LEU A 163 -71.64 1.75 34.59
N SER A 164 -72.24 2.80 34.05
CA SER A 164 -71.58 3.80 33.19
C SER A 164 -70.68 4.80 33.92
N GLY A 165 -69.45 4.98 33.43
CA GLY A 165 -68.58 6.12 33.75
C GLY A 165 -67.79 6.56 32.52
N SER A 166 -68.24 7.60 31.81
CA SER A 166 -67.63 8.05 30.56
C SER A 166 -66.46 9.02 30.79
N VAL A 167 -65.23 8.52 30.67
CA VAL A 167 -64.01 9.35 30.52
C VAL A 167 -63.27 8.87 29.27
N THR A 168 -63.08 9.77 28.30
CA THR A 168 -62.43 9.48 27.03
C THR A 168 -60.90 9.49 27.17
N GLY A 169 -60.34 8.38 27.63
CA GLY A 169 -58.91 8.08 27.48
C GLY A 169 -58.66 7.39 26.15
N SER A 170 -57.96 8.04 25.22
CA SER A 170 -57.53 7.42 23.97
C SER A 170 -56.44 6.39 24.24
N VAL A 171 -56.66 5.13 23.85
CA VAL A 171 -55.62 4.10 23.85
C VAL A 171 -54.58 4.46 22.79
N SER A 172 -53.35 4.71 23.21
CA SER A 172 -52.21 4.89 22.32
C SER A 172 -51.94 3.58 21.56
N THR A 173 -51.95 3.65 20.23
CA THR A 173 -51.73 2.48 19.37
C THR A 173 -50.25 2.10 19.32
N ALA A 174 -49.95 0.84 19.00
CA ALA A 174 -48.57 0.34 18.92
C ALA A 174 -47.64 1.14 17.97
N SER A 175 -48.20 1.91 17.03
CA SER A 175 -47.46 2.87 16.21
C SER A 175 -46.78 3.97 17.02
N GLU A 176 -47.35 4.45 18.13
CA GLU A 176 -46.72 5.46 18.98
C GLU A 176 -45.49 4.91 19.72
N TYR A 177 -45.49 3.61 20.04
CA TYR A 177 -44.34 2.92 20.61
C TYR A 177 -43.23 2.66 19.57
N SER A 178 -43.59 2.37 18.31
CA SER A 178 -42.62 2.36 17.21
C SER A 178 -42.05 3.76 16.99
N GLU A 179 -42.88 4.78 16.73
CA GLU A 179 -42.40 6.14 16.51
C GLU A 179 -41.54 6.68 17.68
N PHE A 180 -41.83 6.28 18.92
CA PHE A 180 -40.98 6.63 20.07
C PHE A 180 -39.63 5.90 20.04
N SER A 181 -39.62 4.59 19.77
CA SER A 181 -38.39 3.79 19.62
C SER A 181 -37.54 4.29 18.46
N ASP A 182 -38.15 4.48 17.29
CA ASP A 182 -37.52 4.95 16.05
C ASP A 182 -36.92 6.36 16.24
N ARG A 183 -37.61 7.24 16.98
CA ARG A 183 -37.07 8.55 17.40
C ARG A 183 -35.91 8.42 18.39
N MET A 184 -35.96 7.47 19.32
CA MET A 184 -34.88 7.27 20.30
C MET A 184 -33.61 6.74 19.64
N GLU A 185 -33.72 5.75 18.73
CA GLU A 185 -32.58 5.29 17.91
C GLU A 185 -32.05 6.43 17.04
N MET A 186 -32.92 7.21 16.38
CA MET A 186 -32.54 8.38 15.59
C MET A 186 -31.88 9.50 16.42
N GLU A 187 -32.22 9.65 17.70
CA GLU A 187 -31.59 10.64 18.57
C GLU A 187 -30.26 10.12 19.17
N GLU A 188 -30.17 8.84 19.50
CA GLU A 188 -28.89 8.23 19.91
C GLU A 188 -27.90 8.20 18.73
N GLU A 189 -28.35 7.86 17.53
CA GLU A 189 -27.53 7.90 16.32
C GLU A 189 -27.07 9.33 15.98
N ARG A 190 -27.93 10.35 16.17
CA ARG A 190 -27.50 11.76 16.10
C ARG A 190 -26.43 12.10 17.14
N ARG A 191 -26.51 11.56 18.35
CA ARG A 191 -25.48 11.76 19.40
C ARG A 191 -24.18 11.02 19.05
N ARG A 192 -24.24 9.81 18.48
CA ARG A 192 -23.07 9.07 17.95
C ARG A 192 -22.41 9.87 16.81
N ILE A 193 -23.19 10.35 15.84
CA ILE A 193 -22.72 11.21 14.74
C ILE A 193 -22.04 12.49 15.27
N ALA A 194 -22.64 13.16 16.27
CA ALA A 194 -22.09 14.37 16.88
C ALA A 194 -20.81 14.15 17.71
N LEU A 195 -20.44 12.90 17.99
CA LEU A 195 -19.18 12.51 18.65
C LEU A 195 -18.08 12.08 17.65
N LEU A 196 -18.40 11.97 16.35
CA LEU A 196 -17.41 11.65 15.31
C LEU A 196 -16.52 12.88 14.98
N PRO A 197 -15.28 12.67 14.50
CA PRO A 197 -14.41 13.77 14.07
C PRO A 197 -15.02 14.62 12.94
N PRO A 198 -14.73 15.94 12.87
CA PRO A 198 -15.21 16.81 11.80
C PRO A 198 -14.91 16.23 10.39
N GLY A 199 -15.98 15.99 9.61
CA GLY A 199 -15.91 15.36 8.29
C GLY A 199 -16.39 13.90 8.24
N ALA A 200 -16.35 13.18 9.37
CA ALA A 200 -16.87 11.81 9.45
C ALA A 200 -18.41 11.76 9.34
N GLU A 201 -19.14 12.83 9.67
CA GLU A 201 -20.60 12.94 9.48
C GLU A 201 -21.02 12.83 7.99
N LYS A 202 -20.35 13.56 7.08
CA LYS A 202 -20.57 13.44 5.61
C LYS A 202 -20.36 12.00 5.16
N LEU A 203 -19.40 11.32 5.79
CA LEU A 203 -18.96 9.97 5.47
C LEU A 203 -19.86 8.87 6.06
N ARG A 204 -20.51 9.08 7.23
CA ARG A 204 -21.61 8.21 7.69
C ARG A 204 -22.87 8.40 6.84
N ARG A 205 -23.19 9.62 6.40
CA ARG A 205 -24.30 9.85 5.44
C ARG A 205 -24.08 9.10 4.13
N LEU A 206 -22.87 9.09 3.57
CA LEU A 206 -22.55 8.28 2.39
C LEU A 206 -22.85 6.78 2.58
N GLN A 207 -22.66 6.26 3.79
CA GLN A 207 -22.91 4.86 4.13
C GLN A 207 -24.40 4.55 4.35
N LEU A 208 -25.21 5.53 4.80
CA LEU A 208 -26.67 5.43 4.81
C LEU A 208 -27.27 5.60 3.39
N MET A 209 -26.65 6.43 2.56
CA MET A 209 -27.02 6.59 1.14
C MET A 209 -26.59 5.40 0.27
N ASP A 210 -25.61 4.58 0.70
CA ASP A 210 -25.25 3.34 0.01
C ASP A 210 -26.43 2.35 -0.04
N ASP A 211 -27.33 2.33 0.95
CA ASP A 211 -28.51 1.45 0.97
C ASP A 211 -29.74 2.03 0.23
N GLU A 212 -29.98 3.35 0.31
CA GLU A 212 -31.13 3.99 -0.38
C GLU A 212 -30.86 4.29 -1.88
N GLU A 213 -29.67 4.80 -2.25
CA GLU A 213 -29.38 5.12 -3.67
C GLU A 213 -29.02 3.87 -4.51
N ALA A 214 -28.69 2.72 -3.90
CA ALA A 214 -28.34 1.50 -4.61
C ALA A 214 -29.45 0.91 -5.49
N GLN A 215 -30.70 1.38 -5.35
CA GLN A 215 -31.83 0.95 -6.18
C GLN A 215 -32.15 1.92 -7.35
N GLY A 216 -31.47 3.08 -7.44
CA GLY A 216 -31.92 4.19 -8.28
C GLY A 216 -30.96 4.72 -9.36
N ASN A 217 -29.71 4.27 -9.42
CA ASN A 217 -28.68 4.90 -10.26
C ASN A 217 -27.92 3.89 -11.13
N ASP A 218 -27.97 4.06 -12.46
CA ASP A 218 -27.24 3.22 -13.42
C ASP A 218 -25.73 3.28 -13.15
N HIS A 219 -25.08 2.13 -12.98
CA HIS A 219 -23.65 2.08 -12.68
C HIS A 219 -22.80 2.56 -13.87
N LYS A 220 -22.37 3.83 -13.80
CA LYS A 220 -21.60 4.55 -14.83
C LYS A 220 -20.28 3.88 -15.26
N PHE A 221 -19.65 3.08 -14.40
CA PHE A 221 -18.29 2.58 -14.59
C PHE A 221 -18.21 1.05 -14.77
N PRO A 222 -17.33 0.56 -15.66
CA PRO A 222 -16.28 1.30 -16.36
C PRO A 222 -16.71 2.04 -17.64
N VAL A 223 -16.05 3.17 -17.89
CA VAL A 223 -16.04 3.83 -19.22
C VAL A 223 -14.86 3.26 -20.02
N GLN A 224 -15.01 3.06 -21.33
CA GLN A 224 -13.90 2.64 -22.20
C GLN A 224 -13.26 3.85 -22.91
N LEU A 225 -11.93 3.96 -22.92
CA LEU A 225 -11.24 4.99 -23.72
C LEU A 225 -11.34 4.70 -25.22
N GLU A 226 -11.79 5.70 -25.98
CA GLU A 226 -11.80 5.70 -27.44
C GLU A 226 -10.39 5.71 -28.06
N SER A 227 -10.27 5.24 -29.30
CA SER A 227 -9.06 5.30 -30.14
C SER A 227 -7.81 4.61 -29.58
N THR A 228 -7.96 3.75 -28.59
CA THR A 228 -6.88 2.94 -28.00
C THR A 228 -6.60 1.68 -28.82
N LYS A 229 -5.32 1.26 -28.92
CA LYS A 229 -4.94 0.03 -29.64
C LYS A 229 -5.53 -1.23 -29.03
N ARG A 230 -5.79 -1.21 -27.71
CA ARG A 230 -6.55 -2.21 -26.95
C ARG A 230 -7.49 -1.49 -25.99
N PRO A 231 -8.64 -2.07 -25.63
CA PRO A 231 -9.55 -1.49 -24.65
C PRO A 231 -8.83 -1.06 -23.36
N VAL A 232 -9.19 0.13 -22.88
CA VAL A 232 -8.82 0.62 -21.55
C VAL A 232 -10.11 0.90 -20.79
N PHE A 233 -10.39 0.11 -19.75
CA PHE A 233 -11.54 0.31 -18.88
C PHE A 233 -11.15 1.23 -17.72
N VAL A 234 -11.82 2.37 -17.58
CA VAL A 234 -11.53 3.41 -16.59
C VAL A 234 -12.70 3.52 -15.61
N PHE A 235 -12.38 3.52 -14.32
CA PHE A 235 -13.34 3.58 -13.22
C PHE A 235 -13.34 4.96 -12.53
N THR A 236 -13.16 6.04 -13.29
CA THR A 236 -13.27 7.43 -12.83
C THR A 236 -13.41 8.40 -14.01
N ASP A 237 -13.94 9.60 -13.75
CA ASP A 237 -13.87 10.76 -14.65
C ASP A 237 -12.59 11.60 -14.43
N ASP A 238 -11.96 11.50 -13.26
CA ASP A 238 -10.76 12.25 -12.89
C ASP A 238 -9.49 11.64 -13.52
N LEU A 239 -9.31 11.94 -14.81
CA LEU A 239 -8.22 11.45 -15.66
C LEU A 239 -7.54 12.61 -16.42
N ASP A 240 -6.40 13.09 -15.90
CA ASP A 240 -5.60 14.12 -16.60
C ASP A 240 -4.91 13.58 -17.87
N GLU A 241 -4.52 14.49 -18.77
CA GLU A 241 -3.89 14.19 -20.06
C GLU A 241 -2.61 13.33 -19.93
N GLY A 242 -1.81 13.53 -18.88
CA GLY A 242 -0.60 12.76 -18.63
C GLY A 242 -0.89 11.34 -18.13
N THR A 243 -1.86 11.20 -17.23
CA THR A 243 -2.37 9.89 -16.77
C THR A 243 -2.99 9.12 -17.93
N ARG A 244 -3.82 9.78 -18.74
CA ARG A 244 -4.41 9.23 -19.97
C ARG A 244 -3.32 8.75 -20.94
N GLY A 245 -2.33 9.59 -21.26
CA GLY A 245 -1.25 9.24 -22.18
C GLY A 245 -0.41 8.05 -21.70
N GLN A 246 -0.24 7.86 -20.38
CA GLN A 246 0.41 6.65 -19.83
C GLN A 246 -0.45 5.39 -20.00
N LEU A 247 -1.78 5.47 -19.87
CA LEU A 247 -2.67 4.33 -20.13
C LEU A 247 -2.70 3.96 -21.62
N GLU A 248 -2.75 4.94 -22.51
CA GLU A 248 -2.73 4.73 -23.97
C GLU A 248 -1.39 4.13 -24.44
N ALA A 249 -0.28 4.58 -23.87
CA ALA A 249 1.05 4.01 -24.10
C ALA A 249 1.20 2.58 -23.56
N LEU A 250 0.56 2.25 -22.42
CA LEU A 250 0.53 0.91 -21.84
C LEU A 250 -0.32 -0.06 -22.67
N ALA A 251 -1.54 0.31 -23.05
CA ALA A 251 -2.43 -0.50 -23.89
C ALA A 251 -1.80 -0.83 -25.26
N SER A 252 -0.93 0.05 -25.74
CA SER A 252 -0.22 -0.12 -27.01
C SER A 252 0.88 -1.20 -26.99
N GLN A 253 1.39 -1.58 -25.81
CA GLN A 253 2.55 -2.48 -25.67
C GLN A 253 2.29 -3.89 -26.21
N PRO A 254 3.25 -4.55 -26.87
CA PRO A 254 3.01 -5.84 -27.52
C PRO A 254 2.52 -6.92 -26.54
N PHE A 255 3.13 -6.98 -25.35
CA PHE A 255 2.91 -8.01 -24.33
C PHE A 255 1.56 -7.94 -23.59
N VAL A 256 0.80 -6.84 -23.69
CA VAL A 256 -0.52 -6.72 -23.05
C VAL A 256 -1.53 -7.62 -23.76
N VAL A 257 -2.40 -8.27 -23.00
CA VAL A 257 -3.43 -9.19 -23.51
C VAL A 257 -4.83 -8.69 -23.15
N GLY A 258 -5.69 -8.50 -24.16
CA GLY A 258 -7.10 -8.22 -23.97
C GLY A 258 -7.42 -6.76 -23.63
N HIS A 259 -7.00 -6.29 -22.46
CA HIS A 259 -7.29 -4.91 -22.01
C HIS A 259 -6.33 -4.42 -20.91
N VAL A 260 -6.36 -3.10 -20.68
CA VAL A 260 -5.85 -2.45 -19.47
C VAL A 260 -7.04 -1.99 -18.62
N ALA A 261 -6.91 -2.05 -17.30
CA ALA A 261 -7.88 -1.47 -16.38
C ALA A 261 -7.24 -0.37 -15.53
N ALA A 262 -7.96 0.75 -15.37
CA ALA A 262 -7.54 1.94 -14.63
C ALA A 262 -8.54 2.20 -13.50
N MET A 263 -8.09 1.94 -12.27
CA MET A 263 -8.88 1.99 -11.04
C MET A 263 -9.29 3.45 -10.70
N PRO A 264 -10.26 3.70 -9.80
CA PRO A 264 -10.74 5.07 -9.54
C PRO A 264 -9.65 6.03 -9.02
N ASP A 265 -8.67 5.47 -8.32
CA ASP A 265 -7.50 6.12 -7.76
C ASP A 265 -6.37 6.34 -8.77
N VAL A 266 -6.59 6.06 -10.07
CA VAL A 266 -5.58 6.20 -11.12
C VAL A 266 -5.01 7.62 -11.19
N HIS A 267 -3.69 7.71 -11.29
CA HIS A 267 -2.95 8.97 -11.42
C HIS A 267 -1.55 8.76 -12.02
N LEU A 268 -0.95 9.86 -12.47
CA LEU A 268 0.33 9.93 -13.16
C LEU A 268 1.45 9.29 -12.33
N GLY A 269 2.04 8.22 -12.86
CA GLY A 269 3.15 7.51 -12.24
C GLY A 269 4.49 7.78 -12.93
N LYS A 270 5.54 7.10 -12.45
CA LYS A 270 6.83 7.07 -13.15
C LYS A 270 6.75 6.03 -14.28
N GLY A 271 6.76 6.49 -15.54
CA GLY A 271 6.74 5.67 -16.77
C GLY A 271 5.39 5.02 -17.09
N ALA A 272 4.81 4.31 -16.10
CA ALA A 272 3.45 3.80 -16.11
C ALA A 272 2.67 4.39 -14.93
N THR A 273 1.35 4.47 -15.07
CA THR A 273 0.40 4.94 -14.05
C THR A 273 0.52 4.23 -12.71
N ILE A 274 0.00 4.87 -11.66
CA ILE A 274 -0.41 4.22 -10.40
C ILE A 274 -1.94 4.09 -10.46
N GLY A 275 -2.51 3.00 -9.95
CA GLY A 275 -3.93 2.67 -10.13
C GLY A 275 -4.21 1.95 -11.45
N SER A 276 -3.27 1.15 -11.96
CA SER A 276 -3.43 0.42 -13.23
C SER A 276 -3.11 -1.06 -13.12
N VAL A 277 -3.87 -1.86 -13.89
CA VAL A 277 -3.76 -3.31 -13.99
C VAL A 277 -3.75 -3.74 -15.46
N PHE A 278 -2.92 -4.71 -15.81
CA PHE A 278 -2.94 -5.37 -17.12
C PHE A 278 -2.49 -6.83 -17.00
N ALA A 279 -2.92 -7.65 -17.94
CA ALA A 279 -2.47 -9.04 -18.08
C ALA A 279 -1.47 -9.16 -19.23
N SER A 280 -0.52 -10.09 -19.11
CA SER A 280 0.40 -10.46 -20.19
C SER A 280 0.61 -11.97 -20.27
N ARG A 281 1.02 -12.47 -21.45
CA ARG A 281 1.32 -13.91 -21.67
C ARG A 281 2.82 -14.20 -21.71
N ASP A 282 3.61 -13.23 -22.18
CA ASP A 282 4.99 -13.44 -22.62
C ASP A 282 5.97 -12.33 -22.20
N GLY A 283 5.52 -11.19 -21.68
CA GLY A 283 6.38 -10.07 -21.27
C GLY A 283 6.01 -9.46 -19.91
N VAL A 284 7.02 -9.10 -19.11
CA VAL A 284 6.85 -8.44 -17.80
C VAL A 284 7.67 -7.13 -17.75
N CYS A 285 7.06 -6.04 -17.28
CA CYS A 285 7.68 -4.71 -17.20
C CYS A 285 7.94 -4.33 -15.72
N PRO A 286 9.20 -4.31 -15.25
CA PRO A 286 9.52 -4.03 -13.85
C PRO A 286 9.06 -2.64 -13.37
N ASN A 287 9.18 -1.61 -14.22
CA ASN A 287 8.70 -0.27 -13.88
C ASN A 287 7.16 -0.16 -13.87
N ALA A 288 6.45 -1.08 -14.54
CA ALA A 288 4.99 -1.19 -14.46
C ALA A 288 4.49 -2.03 -13.27
N VAL A 289 5.37 -2.77 -12.57
CA VAL A 289 5.14 -3.27 -11.20
C VAL A 289 5.41 -2.16 -10.18
N GLY A 290 6.48 -1.37 -10.39
CA GLY A 290 6.85 -0.24 -9.54
C GLY A 290 8.03 -0.53 -8.61
N VAL A 291 8.54 0.54 -7.95
CA VAL A 291 9.81 0.48 -7.22
C VAL A 291 9.71 -0.10 -5.80
N ASP A 292 8.58 0.04 -5.11
CA ASP A 292 8.37 -0.69 -3.85
C ASP A 292 7.58 -1.98 -4.14
N ILE A 293 8.32 -3.00 -4.58
CA ILE A 293 7.79 -4.34 -4.86
C ILE A 293 7.19 -4.90 -3.58
N GLY A 294 5.98 -5.47 -3.64
CA GLY A 294 5.32 -6.02 -2.47
C GLY A 294 4.84 -4.97 -1.46
N CYS A 295 4.84 -3.67 -1.80
CA CYS A 295 4.09 -2.66 -1.06
C CYS A 295 2.65 -3.13 -0.84
N GLY A 296 2.14 -2.95 0.37
CA GLY A 296 0.92 -3.60 0.82
C GLY A 296 0.42 -3.10 2.16
N MET A 297 -0.81 -3.48 2.49
CA MET A 297 -1.50 -3.11 3.71
C MET A 297 -1.77 -4.36 4.55
N CYS A 298 -1.85 -4.16 5.86
CA CYS A 298 -2.26 -5.17 6.83
C CYS A 298 -3.24 -4.53 7.81
N ALA A 299 -4.38 -5.16 8.07
CA ALA A 299 -5.39 -4.73 9.02
C ALA A 299 -5.89 -5.92 9.85
N VAL A 300 -6.08 -5.71 11.16
CA VAL A 300 -6.52 -6.75 12.10
C VAL A 300 -7.34 -6.14 13.24
N PRO A 301 -8.49 -6.73 13.63
CA PRO A 301 -9.27 -6.25 14.77
C PRO A 301 -8.61 -6.64 16.11
N VAL A 302 -8.86 -5.83 17.13
CA VAL A 302 -8.36 -6.02 18.51
C VAL A 302 -9.49 -6.63 19.37
N GLU A 303 -9.16 -7.64 20.17
CA GLU A 303 -10.16 -8.49 20.80
C GLU A 303 -11.02 -7.76 21.85
N GLY A 304 -12.26 -7.44 21.46
CA GLY A 304 -13.24 -6.78 22.32
C GLY A 304 -12.75 -5.43 22.86
N LEU A 305 -11.97 -4.68 22.08
CA LEU A 305 -11.57 -3.31 22.41
C LEU A 305 -12.49 -2.35 21.67
N LYS A 306 -13.30 -1.58 22.39
CA LYS A 306 -14.19 -0.57 21.80
C LYS A 306 -13.55 0.82 21.80
N ARG A 307 -14.02 1.69 20.91
CA ARG A 307 -13.61 3.10 20.82
C ARG A 307 -13.69 3.80 22.18
N GLY A 308 -14.76 3.54 22.95
CA GLY A 308 -14.99 4.13 24.27
C GLY A 308 -13.93 3.79 25.33
N ASP A 309 -13.23 2.66 25.19
CA ASP A 309 -12.20 2.19 26.14
C ASP A 309 -10.90 3.01 26.06
N LEU A 310 -10.77 3.89 25.07
CA LEU A 310 -9.53 4.59 24.71
C LEU A 310 -9.60 6.09 25.00
N THR A 311 -9.11 6.48 26.17
CA THR A 311 -8.86 7.89 26.51
C THR A 311 -7.78 8.50 25.63
N SER A 312 -7.81 9.82 25.45
CA SER A 312 -6.78 10.56 24.69
C SER A 312 -5.36 10.35 25.22
N ALA A 313 -5.20 10.11 26.53
CA ALA A 313 -3.91 9.76 27.14
C ALA A 313 -3.40 8.37 26.72
N GLN A 314 -4.30 7.38 26.59
CA GLN A 314 -3.95 6.06 26.04
C GLN A 314 -3.60 6.16 24.55
N LEU A 315 -4.35 6.94 23.76
CA LEU A 315 -4.03 7.16 22.33
C LEU A 315 -2.64 7.79 22.15
N GLN A 316 -2.30 8.80 22.95
CA GLN A 316 -0.95 9.40 22.95
C GLN A 316 0.14 8.42 23.42
N LYS A 317 -0.13 7.59 24.43
CA LYS A 317 0.78 6.52 24.87
C LYS A 317 1.01 5.48 23.76
N ILE A 318 -0.03 5.12 23.01
CA ILE A 318 0.06 4.21 21.85
C ILE A 318 0.89 4.86 20.72
N GLN A 319 0.58 6.09 20.30
CA GLN A 319 1.35 6.80 19.27
C GLN A 319 2.84 6.88 19.63
N LYS A 320 3.14 7.25 20.88
CA LYS A 320 4.51 7.33 21.40
C LYS A 320 5.20 5.96 21.40
N GLY A 321 4.50 4.90 21.86
CA GLY A 321 5.02 3.53 21.87
C GLY A 321 5.35 3.00 20.46
N ILE A 322 4.46 3.23 19.48
CA ILE A 322 4.72 2.88 18.07
C ILE A 322 6.00 3.58 17.58
N LYS A 323 6.10 4.90 17.77
CA LYS A 323 7.26 5.71 17.35
C LYS A 323 8.56 5.40 18.12
N GLN A 324 8.47 4.70 19.26
CA GLN A 324 9.64 4.20 20.00
C GLN A 324 10.08 2.81 19.55
N LEU A 325 9.17 1.96 19.05
CA LEU A 325 9.49 0.59 18.62
C LEU A 325 9.64 0.41 17.11
N VAL A 326 9.09 1.30 16.27
CA VAL A 326 9.11 1.20 14.80
C VAL A 326 9.81 2.42 14.19
N PRO A 327 11.00 2.24 13.57
CA PRO A 327 11.69 3.30 12.84
C PRO A 327 10.89 3.78 11.61
N VAL A 328 10.90 5.10 11.41
CA VAL A 328 10.17 5.81 10.35
C VAL A 328 11.12 6.52 9.38
N GLY A 329 10.60 6.91 8.22
CA GLY A 329 11.33 7.68 7.21
C GLY A 329 12.46 6.87 6.56
N PHE A 330 13.68 7.36 6.73
CA PHE A 330 14.91 6.69 6.27
C PHE A 330 15.65 5.94 7.40
N SER A 331 15.17 6.03 8.64
CA SER A 331 15.77 5.34 9.78
C SER A 331 15.48 3.85 9.76
N TYR A 332 16.38 3.10 10.39
CA TYR A 332 16.30 1.66 10.60
C TYR A 332 16.97 1.31 11.94
N TYR A 333 16.90 0.07 12.40
CA TYR A 333 17.48 -0.33 13.68
C TYR A 333 19.01 -0.41 13.62
N ASP A 334 19.73 -0.20 14.73
CA ASP A 334 21.19 -0.40 14.77
C ASP A 334 21.56 -1.87 14.54
N GLU A 335 20.76 -2.80 15.07
CA GLU A 335 20.88 -4.26 14.94
C GLU A 335 19.52 -4.86 14.52
N PRO A 336 19.46 -6.01 13.82
CA PRO A 336 18.18 -6.61 13.40
C PRO A 336 17.30 -7.02 14.59
N VAL A 337 16.00 -6.70 14.51
CA VAL A 337 15.02 -7.09 15.53
C VAL A 337 14.78 -8.60 15.61
N GLU A 338 14.23 -9.06 16.73
CA GLU A 338 13.95 -10.47 17.01
C GLU A 338 13.21 -11.17 15.85
N GLY A 339 13.82 -12.23 15.31
CA GLY A 339 13.25 -13.02 14.23
C GLY A 339 13.35 -12.37 12.83
N ALA A 340 14.07 -11.25 12.68
CA ALA A 340 14.36 -10.63 11.38
C ALA A 340 15.42 -11.42 10.61
N ARG A 341 16.58 -11.74 11.22
CA ARG A 341 17.67 -12.50 10.58
C ARG A 341 17.19 -13.88 10.17
N GLU A 342 16.54 -14.58 11.08
CA GLU A 342 15.95 -15.91 10.88
C GLU A 342 14.83 -15.87 9.85
N GLY A 343 14.09 -14.76 9.76
CA GLY A 343 13.09 -14.52 8.72
C GLY A 343 13.73 -14.43 7.34
N VAL A 344 14.68 -13.52 7.17
CA VAL A 344 15.43 -13.31 5.92
C VAL A 344 16.18 -14.59 5.50
N GLU A 345 16.78 -15.32 6.45
CA GLU A 345 17.41 -16.62 6.20
C GLU A 345 16.42 -17.70 5.73
N ARG A 346 15.16 -17.69 6.18
CA ARG A 346 14.12 -18.57 5.60
C ARG A 346 13.81 -18.16 4.17
N LEU A 347 13.74 -16.86 3.87
CA LEU A 347 13.48 -16.37 2.51
C LEU A 347 14.62 -16.68 1.53
N MET A 348 15.88 -16.67 1.97
CA MET A 348 17.03 -17.16 1.19
C MET A 348 16.90 -18.64 0.81
N LYS A 349 16.28 -19.45 1.68
CA LYS A 349 16.14 -20.91 1.54
C LYS A 349 14.79 -21.30 0.89
N LYS A 350 13.83 -20.36 0.82
CA LYS A 350 12.54 -20.53 0.14
C LYS A 350 12.76 -20.70 -1.36
N LYS A 351 12.02 -21.63 -1.95
CA LYS A 351 12.04 -21.94 -3.38
C LYS A 351 10.78 -21.41 -4.05
N TYR A 352 10.92 -20.97 -5.29
CA TYR A 352 9.87 -20.43 -6.13
C TYR A 352 9.77 -21.25 -7.42
N VAL A 353 8.55 -21.43 -7.91
CA VAL A 353 8.29 -22.18 -9.16
C VAL A 353 8.47 -21.25 -10.37
N GLY A 354 8.97 -21.80 -11.48
CA GLY A 354 9.10 -21.08 -12.76
C GLY A 354 7.75 -20.82 -13.42
N ALA A 355 7.73 -19.92 -14.41
CA ALA A 355 6.47 -19.32 -14.89
C ALA A 355 5.49 -20.26 -15.61
N GLU A 356 5.88 -21.50 -15.91
CA GLU A 356 5.00 -22.51 -16.51
C GLU A 356 4.43 -23.48 -15.45
N GLY A 357 5.00 -23.51 -14.25
CA GLY A 357 4.43 -24.16 -13.07
C GLY A 357 3.65 -23.15 -12.22
N GLY A 358 2.53 -22.66 -12.73
CA GLY A 358 1.68 -21.73 -11.98
C GLY A 358 1.09 -22.40 -10.75
N GLU A 359 1.55 -22.00 -9.55
CA GLU A 359 1.05 -22.44 -8.24
C GLU A 359 -0.50 -22.41 -8.17
N GLU A 360 -1.05 -23.33 -7.38
CA GLU A 360 -2.34 -23.15 -6.74
C GLU A 360 -2.07 -22.31 -5.48
N ASP A 361 -2.87 -21.27 -5.22
CA ASP A 361 -2.69 -20.43 -4.03
C ASP A 361 -2.80 -21.31 -2.78
N THR A 362 -1.72 -21.41 -1.99
CA THR A 362 -1.71 -22.22 -0.77
C THR A 362 -2.46 -21.48 0.34
N GLU A 363 -3.78 -21.66 0.36
CA GLU A 363 -4.66 -21.30 1.47
C GLU A 363 -4.29 -22.12 2.73
N GLU A 364 -3.28 -21.69 3.49
CA GLU A 364 -3.13 -22.07 4.91
C GLU A 364 -4.08 -21.24 5.79
N GLU A 365 -5.37 -21.20 5.44
CA GLU A 365 -6.46 -20.80 6.31
C GLU A 365 -7.40 -22.01 6.51
N GLY A 366 -7.65 -22.34 7.78
CA GLY A 366 -7.94 -23.71 8.17
C GLY A 366 -9.33 -24.25 7.78
N LYS A 367 -9.39 -25.55 7.46
CA LYS A 367 -10.62 -26.34 7.58
C LYS A 367 -10.37 -27.79 8.00
N VAL A 368 -11.41 -28.36 8.60
CA VAL A 368 -11.41 -29.60 9.39
C VAL A 368 -11.26 -30.85 8.50
N ASN A 369 -10.59 -31.88 9.01
CA ASN A 369 -10.51 -33.20 8.39
C ASN A 369 -11.91 -33.80 8.14
N VAL A 370 -12.17 -34.22 6.90
CA VAL A 370 -13.20 -35.22 6.57
C VAL A 370 -12.55 -36.26 5.65
N GLU A 371 -12.62 -37.54 6.02
CA GLU A 371 -11.97 -38.61 5.26
C GLU A 371 -12.79 -39.07 4.06
N GLY A 372 -12.09 -39.57 3.03
CA GLY A 372 -12.56 -40.72 2.26
C GLY A 372 -13.13 -40.49 0.86
N SER A 373 -12.25 -40.50 -0.16
CA SER A 373 -12.52 -41.20 -1.43
C SER A 373 -11.25 -41.41 -2.28
N LYS A 374 -11.00 -42.66 -2.71
CA LYS A 374 -9.78 -43.04 -3.47
C LYS A 374 -10.03 -43.09 -4.98
N GLY A 375 -9.98 -41.93 -5.64
CA GLY A 375 -10.06 -41.83 -7.11
C GLY A 375 -8.69 -42.01 -7.80
N LYS A 376 -8.56 -43.00 -8.71
CA LYS A 376 -7.33 -43.21 -9.51
C LYS A 376 -7.21 -42.20 -10.66
N ARG A 377 -6.47 -41.09 -10.48
CA ARG A 377 -6.11 -40.17 -11.60
C ARG A 377 -4.92 -40.72 -12.40
N GLN A 378 -5.04 -40.79 -13.73
CA GLN A 378 -3.93 -41.10 -14.64
C GLN A 378 -2.86 -39.98 -14.58
N ARG A 379 -1.59 -40.37 -14.43
CA ARG A 379 -0.45 -39.43 -14.41
C ARG A 379 -0.11 -38.99 -15.84
N ARG A 380 -0.63 -37.84 -16.28
CA ARG A 380 -0.05 -37.11 -17.43
C ARG A 380 1.29 -36.52 -17.00
N SER A 381 2.35 -36.80 -17.76
CA SER A 381 3.71 -36.34 -17.51
C SER A 381 3.83 -34.82 -17.73
N HIS A 382 3.73 -34.06 -16.65
CA HIS A 382 4.16 -32.67 -16.62
C HIS A 382 5.68 -32.64 -16.43
N SER A 383 6.36 -31.67 -17.01
CA SER A 383 7.78 -31.43 -16.78
C SER A 383 7.99 -30.94 -15.34
N ASN A 384 8.79 -31.68 -14.57
CA ASN A 384 9.29 -31.16 -13.29
C ASN A 384 10.22 -29.97 -13.57
N GLN A 385 9.69 -28.75 -13.51
CA GLN A 385 10.53 -27.58 -13.24
C GLN A 385 10.90 -27.62 -11.75
N GLU A 386 12.19 -27.73 -11.44
CA GLU A 386 12.64 -27.69 -10.05
C GLU A 386 12.45 -26.29 -9.49
N ALA A 387 11.82 -26.17 -8.31
CA ALA A 387 11.67 -24.88 -7.66
C ALA A 387 13.05 -24.37 -7.17
N VAL A 388 13.38 -23.12 -7.51
CA VAL A 388 14.71 -22.49 -7.33
C VAL A 388 14.62 -21.37 -6.31
N GLY A 389 15.71 -21.11 -5.57
CA GLY A 389 15.80 -19.96 -4.67
C GLY A 389 15.85 -18.59 -5.39
N PRO A 390 16.04 -17.49 -4.63
CA PRO A 390 16.35 -16.19 -5.21
C PRO A 390 17.67 -16.22 -6.00
N THR A 391 17.92 -15.23 -6.85
CA THR A 391 19.15 -15.19 -7.65
C THR A 391 20.40 -14.90 -6.81
N ASP A 392 21.56 -15.30 -7.33
CA ASP A 392 22.86 -14.83 -6.82
C ASP A 392 22.96 -13.29 -6.85
N THR A 393 22.26 -12.62 -7.77
CA THR A 393 22.21 -11.16 -7.88
C THR A 393 21.47 -10.53 -6.71
N LEU A 394 20.31 -11.07 -6.30
CA LEU A 394 19.62 -10.62 -5.09
C LEU A 394 20.45 -10.91 -3.84
N LEU A 395 21.05 -12.09 -3.74
CA LEU A 395 21.91 -12.46 -2.60
C LEU A 395 23.16 -11.57 -2.50
N GLN A 396 23.70 -11.06 -3.61
CA GLN A 396 24.80 -10.08 -3.64
C GLN A 396 24.36 -8.63 -3.36
N MET A 397 23.08 -8.30 -3.60
CA MET A 397 22.50 -6.99 -3.27
C MET A 397 21.97 -6.91 -1.83
N LEU A 398 21.83 -8.07 -1.17
CA LEU A 398 21.46 -8.14 0.23
C LEU A 398 22.66 -7.75 1.12
N GLU A 399 22.38 -6.99 2.17
CA GLU A 399 23.37 -6.38 3.06
C GLU A 399 22.80 -6.42 4.47
N GLU A 400 23.65 -6.28 5.51
CA GLU A 400 23.19 -6.25 6.90
C GLU A 400 22.14 -5.15 7.16
N ARG A 401 22.25 -3.99 6.48
CA ARG A 401 21.23 -2.92 6.53
C ARG A 401 19.82 -3.40 6.15
N HIS A 402 19.71 -4.41 5.29
CA HIS A 402 18.43 -4.96 4.84
C HIS A 402 17.82 -5.91 5.87
N LEU A 403 18.62 -6.48 6.78
CA LEU A 403 18.12 -7.19 7.97
C LEU A 403 17.66 -6.17 9.02
N CYS A 404 18.43 -5.10 9.23
CA CYS A 404 18.04 -3.97 10.11
C CYS A 404 16.83 -3.15 9.60
N GLN A 405 16.43 -3.30 8.33
CA GLN A 405 15.24 -2.67 7.76
C GLN A 405 13.95 -3.50 7.93
N VAL A 406 14.04 -4.75 8.38
CA VAL A 406 12.86 -5.55 8.74
C VAL A 406 12.25 -5.00 10.03
N GLY A 407 10.93 -4.77 10.02
CA GLY A 407 10.22 -4.10 11.11
C GLY A 407 10.20 -2.57 10.99
N THR A 408 10.60 -1.99 9.84
CA THR A 408 10.62 -0.52 9.64
C THR A 408 9.50 -0.04 8.74
N LEU A 409 8.91 1.11 9.08
CA LEU A 409 7.78 1.68 8.34
C LEU A 409 8.22 2.22 6.98
N GLY A 410 9.28 3.04 6.99
CA GLY A 410 9.68 3.83 5.84
C GLY A 410 9.07 5.21 5.78
N GLY A 411 9.18 5.86 4.62
CA GLY A 411 8.76 7.24 4.35
C GLY A 411 7.70 7.36 3.27
N GLY A 412 7.10 8.55 3.14
CA GLY A 412 6.09 8.84 2.12
C GLY A 412 4.70 8.34 2.53
N ASN A 413 4.01 7.62 1.64
CA ASN A 413 2.61 7.25 1.89
C ASN A 413 2.45 6.20 3.00
N HIS A 414 3.52 5.51 3.42
CA HIS A 414 3.51 4.50 4.47
C HIS A 414 3.06 5.05 5.83
N PHE A 415 2.22 4.30 6.55
CA PHE A 415 1.66 4.68 7.85
C PHE A 415 1.45 3.47 8.77
N ILE A 416 1.32 3.76 10.07
CA ILE A 416 0.66 2.88 11.06
C ILE A 416 -0.51 3.67 11.64
N GLU A 417 -1.67 3.05 11.73
CA GLU A 417 -2.90 3.64 12.26
C GLU A 417 -3.57 2.73 13.28
N LEU A 418 -4.07 3.33 14.37
CA LEU A 418 -5.12 2.72 15.20
C LEU A 418 -6.42 3.36 14.74
N VAL A 419 -7.41 2.55 14.40
CA VAL A 419 -8.68 2.97 13.79
C VAL A 419 -9.85 2.27 14.48
N PHE A 420 -11.08 2.71 14.25
CA PHE A 420 -12.30 2.04 14.72
C PHE A 420 -13.33 1.91 13.59
N ASP A 421 -14.16 0.88 13.62
CA ASP A 421 -15.22 0.66 12.62
C ASP A 421 -16.58 1.26 13.00
N GLU A 422 -17.59 1.07 12.15
CA GLU A 422 -18.95 1.56 12.38
C GLU A 422 -19.63 1.04 13.66
N ASN A 423 -19.13 -0.06 14.24
CA ASN A 423 -19.62 -0.71 15.47
C ASN A 423 -18.77 -0.33 16.70
N ASP A 424 -17.90 0.67 16.56
CA ASP A 424 -16.89 1.07 17.55
C ASP A 424 -15.81 0.00 17.86
N ASP A 425 -15.70 -1.10 17.11
CA ASP A 425 -14.60 -2.06 17.32
C ASP A 425 -13.28 -1.47 16.82
N VAL A 426 -12.20 -1.64 17.60
CA VAL A 426 -10.89 -1.06 17.31
C VAL A 426 -10.04 -2.02 16.47
N TRP A 427 -9.45 -1.50 15.40
CA TRP A 427 -8.55 -2.21 14.49
C TRP A 427 -7.15 -1.59 14.51
N MET A 428 -6.15 -2.43 14.31
CA MET A 428 -4.78 -2.02 13.99
C MET A 428 -4.54 -2.15 12.49
N MET A 429 -4.05 -1.08 11.86
CA MET A 429 -3.79 -1.05 10.42
C MET A 429 -2.40 -0.48 10.12
N LEU A 430 -1.72 -0.99 9.09
CA LEU A 430 -0.46 -0.44 8.61
C LEU A 430 -0.25 -0.64 7.11
N HIS A 431 0.57 0.22 6.52
CA HIS A 431 0.92 0.22 5.10
C HIS A 431 2.45 0.33 4.95
N SER A 432 3.08 -0.73 4.40
CA SER A 432 4.50 -0.72 4.03
C SER A 432 4.86 -1.85 3.06
N GLY A 433 5.99 -1.70 2.37
CA GLY A 433 6.54 -2.66 1.42
C GLY A 433 7.91 -3.22 1.78
N SER A 434 8.71 -3.50 0.75
CA SER A 434 9.99 -4.21 0.82
C SER A 434 11.21 -3.29 1.02
N ARG A 435 10.98 -2.05 1.46
CA ARG A 435 12.02 -1.12 1.90
C ARG A 435 13.06 -0.86 0.82
N ASN A 436 14.36 -0.83 1.14
CA ASN A 436 15.36 -0.52 0.12
C ASN A 436 15.62 -1.69 -0.85
N ILE A 437 15.49 -2.95 -0.39
CA ILE A 437 15.85 -4.13 -1.18
C ILE A 437 14.95 -4.29 -2.42
N GLY A 438 13.63 -4.12 -2.31
CA GLY A 438 12.76 -4.12 -3.50
C GLY A 438 13.03 -2.99 -4.48
N ASN A 439 13.40 -1.79 -3.98
CA ASN A 439 13.74 -0.66 -4.84
C ASN A 439 15.04 -0.91 -5.62
N ILE A 440 16.08 -1.49 -5.03
CA ILE A 440 17.31 -1.79 -5.79
C ILE A 440 17.12 -2.95 -6.76
N ILE A 441 16.29 -3.95 -6.42
CA ILE A 441 15.87 -5.03 -7.34
C ILE A 441 15.06 -4.46 -8.51
N ALA A 442 14.06 -3.62 -8.26
CA ALA A 442 13.28 -2.96 -9.31
C ALA A 442 14.17 -2.12 -10.25
N GLN A 443 15.11 -1.34 -9.70
CA GLN A 443 16.05 -0.54 -10.48
C GLN A 443 17.07 -1.40 -11.27
N HIS A 444 17.45 -2.57 -10.76
CA HIS A 444 18.28 -3.52 -11.50
C HIS A 444 17.52 -4.08 -12.72
N TYR A 445 16.32 -4.61 -12.49
CA TYR A 445 15.57 -5.27 -13.56
C TYR A 445 14.96 -4.29 -14.57
N ASP A 446 14.66 -3.05 -14.20
CA ASP A 446 14.34 -1.97 -15.16
C ASP A 446 15.52 -1.67 -16.11
N GLN A 447 16.76 -1.67 -15.61
CA GLN A 447 17.96 -1.54 -16.46
C GLN A 447 18.20 -2.77 -17.34
N GLN A 448 17.92 -3.99 -16.84
CA GLN A 448 17.99 -5.21 -17.64
C GLN A 448 16.92 -5.20 -18.75
N ALA A 449 15.69 -4.81 -18.41
CA ALA A 449 14.57 -4.67 -19.34
C ALA A 449 14.90 -3.69 -20.47
N ALA A 450 15.47 -2.53 -20.15
CA ALA A 450 15.93 -1.56 -21.15
C ALA A 450 16.99 -2.14 -22.11
N ARG A 451 17.93 -2.95 -21.61
CA ARG A 451 18.95 -3.63 -22.44
C ARG A 451 18.35 -4.71 -23.36
N VAL A 452 17.36 -5.46 -22.87
CA VAL A 452 16.75 -6.60 -23.58
C VAL A 452 15.73 -6.14 -24.62
N SER A 453 14.87 -5.17 -24.28
CA SER A 453 13.86 -4.60 -25.19
C SER A 453 14.40 -3.53 -26.14
N GLY A 454 15.54 -2.91 -25.83
CA GLY A 454 16.06 -1.73 -26.53
C GLY A 454 15.35 -0.42 -26.16
N GLU A 455 14.43 -0.45 -25.19
CA GLU A 455 13.70 0.71 -24.69
C GLU A 455 14.49 1.51 -23.64
N LYS A 456 13.88 2.60 -23.13
CA LYS A 456 14.46 3.42 -22.08
C LYS A 456 14.06 2.91 -20.68
N PRO A 457 14.99 2.88 -19.70
CA PRO A 457 14.67 2.55 -18.32
C PRO A 457 13.74 3.62 -17.72
N ASN A 458 12.91 3.24 -16.74
CA ASN A 458 11.82 4.01 -16.17
C ASN A 458 10.67 4.30 -17.16
N GLY A 459 10.60 3.55 -18.27
CA GLY A 459 9.54 3.59 -19.27
C GLY A 459 8.60 2.38 -19.17
N LEU A 460 8.35 1.73 -20.30
CA LEU A 460 7.58 0.49 -20.42
C LEU A 460 8.44 -0.72 -20.84
N ALA A 461 9.77 -0.54 -20.78
CA ALA A 461 10.77 -1.56 -21.05
C ALA A 461 10.48 -2.86 -20.31
N TRP A 462 10.58 -3.99 -21.02
CA TRP A 462 10.10 -5.28 -20.55
C TRP A 462 11.11 -6.41 -20.77
N LEU A 463 10.89 -7.52 -20.05
CA LEU A 463 11.63 -8.77 -20.13
C LEU A 463 10.71 -9.87 -20.65
N PRO A 464 11.11 -10.68 -21.64
CA PRO A 464 10.33 -11.85 -22.04
C PRO A 464 10.28 -12.84 -20.88
N ILE A 465 9.08 -13.22 -20.43
CA ILE A 465 8.85 -14.04 -19.23
C ILE A 465 9.58 -15.37 -19.32
N ARG A 466 9.62 -15.99 -20.51
CA ARG A 466 10.34 -17.25 -20.78
C ARG A 466 11.86 -17.10 -20.93
N SER A 467 12.42 -15.88 -20.94
CA SER A 467 13.87 -15.69 -20.92
C SER A 467 14.42 -15.94 -19.52
N ARG A 468 15.74 -16.13 -19.41
CA ARG A 468 16.41 -16.22 -18.11
C ARG A 468 16.14 -14.99 -17.26
N GLU A 469 16.26 -13.81 -17.86
CA GLU A 469 16.12 -12.51 -17.20
C GLU A 469 14.68 -12.30 -16.69
N GLY A 470 13.68 -12.75 -17.46
CA GLY A 470 12.28 -12.77 -17.02
C GLY A 470 12.06 -13.71 -15.85
N GLN A 471 12.58 -14.95 -15.90
CA GLN A 471 12.50 -15.89 -14.78
C GLN A 471 13.26 -15.41 -13.54
N ASP A 472 14.42 -14.80 -13.72
CA ASP A 472 15.25 -14.24 -12.64
C ASP A 472 14.52 -13.06 -11.97
N TYR A 473 13.91 -12.14 -12.74
CA TYR A 473 13.06 -11.08 -12.18
C TYR A 473 11.87 -11.62 -11.38
N LEU A 474 11.13 -12.58 -11.91
CA LEU A 474 9.91 -13.06 -11.27
C LEU A 474 10.18 -13.76 -9.93
N ARG A 475 11.29 -14.50 -9.80
CA ARG A 475 11.71 -15.09 -8.51
C ARG A 475 12.12 -14.02 -7.50
N ASP A 476 12.94 -13.05 -7.91
CA ASP A 476 13.45 -12.01 -7.03
C ASP A 476 12.34 -11.02 -6.59
N MET A 477 11.41 -10.71 -7.48
CA MET A 477 10.19 -9.95 -7.18
C MET A 477 9.31 -10.68 -6.15
N ARG A 478 9.13 -12.01 -6.29
CA ARG A 478 8.37 -12.81 -5.31
C ARG A 478 9.08 -12.89 -3.96
N TRP A 479 10.40 -13.00 -3.94
CA TRP A 479 11.20 -12.85 -2.72
C TRP A 479 10.98 -11.47 -2.06
N CYS A 480 10.91 -10.39 -2.84
CA CYS A 480 10.59 -9.05 -2.31
C CYS A 480 9.15 -8.94 -1.77
N GLN A 481 8.17 -9.64 -2.36
CA GLN A 481 6.83 -9.74 -1.78
C GLN A 481 6.87 -10.43 -0.40
N ASP A 482 7.54 -11.58 -0.29
CA ASP A 482 7.71 -12.28 1.00
C ASP A 482 8.48 -11.45 2.04
N TYR A 483 9.51 -10.71 1.63
CA TYR A 483 10.23 -9.78 2.51
C TYR A 483 9.33 -8.64 2.99
N ALA A 484 8.45 -8.11 2.13
CA ALA A 484 7.46 -7.11 2.54
C ALA A 484 6.43 -7.69 3.52
N MET A 485 6.01 -8.95 3.36
CA MET A 485 5.15 -9.63 4.35
C MET A 485 5.86 -9.79 5.69
N LEU A 486 7.12 -10.24 5.71
CA LEU A 486 7.95 -10.33 6.92
C LEU A 486 8.12 -8.96 7.60
N ASN A 487 8.33 -7.90 6.82
CA ASN A 487 8.41 -6.53 7.32
C ASN A 487 7.09 -6.09 8.00
N ARG A 488 5.94 -6.33 7.35
CA ARG A 488 4.61 -6.04 7.92
C ARG A 488 4.30 -6.88 9.16
N GLU A 489 4.64 -8.17 9.19
CA GLU A 489 4.45 -9.01 10.39
C GLU A 489 5.25 -8.48 11.58
N ARG A 490 6.54 -8.13 11.38
CA ARG A 490 7.40 -7.63 12.47
C ARG A 490 6.92 -6.29 13.02
N MET A 491 6.44 -5.37 12.16
CA MET A 491 5.78 -4.15 12.61
C MET A 491 4.46 -4.43 13.36
N MET A 492 3.61 -5.33 12.83
CA MET A 492 2.32 -5.61 13.46
C MET A 492 2.49 -6.26 14.84
N ASN A 493 3.47 -7.14 15.02
CA ASN A 493 3.81 -7.70 16.33
C ASN A 493 4.29 -6.61 17.33
N SER A 494 5.11 -5.66 16.87
CA SER A 494 5.52 -4.50 17.69
C SER A 494 4.35 -3.57 18.03
N PHE A 495 3.41 -3.37 17.11
CA PHE A 495 2.20 -2.56 17.32
C PHE A 495 1.20 -3.25 18.27
N ALA A 496 0.94 -4.54 18.08
CA ALA A 496 0.09 -5.36 18.96
C ALA A 496 0.59 -5.32 20.41
N ARG A 497 1.92 -5.45 20.59
CA ARG A 497 2.56 -5.26 21.89
C ARG A 497 2.25 -3.89 22.49
N VAL A 498 2.39 -2.80 21.74
CA VAL A 498 2.09 -1.44 22.25
C VAL A 498 0.62 -1.30 22.64
N VAL A 499 -0.32 -1.81 21.84
CA VAL A 499 -1.76 -1.77 22.17
C VAL A 499 -2.04 -2.57 23.44
N ARG A 500 -1.54 -3.80 23.54
CA ARG A 500 -1.73 -4.65 24.72
C ARG A 500 -1.08 -4.06 25.98
N ASP A 501 0.15 -3.57 25.88
CA ASP A 501 0.89 -2.93 26.98
C ASP A 501 0.24 -1.56 27.40
N VAL A 502 -0.88 -1.17 26.77
CA VAL A 502 -1.73 -0.01 27.12
C VAL A 502 -3.18 -0.38 27.48
N THR A 503 -3.74 -1.46 26.91
CA THR A 503 -5.18 -1.81 27.01
C THR A 503 -5.47 -3.18 27.65
N GLY A 504 -4.47 -4.05 27.73
CA GLY A 504 -4.64 -5.45 28.11
C GLY A 504 -5.30 -6.34 27.05
N LYS A 505 -5.60 -5.83 25.85
CA LYS A 505 -6.24 -6.57 24.75
C LYS A 505 -5.22 -7.07 23.72
N GLU A 506 -5.46 -8.25 23.17
CA GLU A 506 -4.62 -8.88 22.13
C GLU A 506 -5.23 -8.69 20.73
N MET A 507 -4.44 -8.95 19.67
CA MET A 507 -4.93 -8.90 18.29
C MET A 507 -5.54 -10.23 17.86
N LYS A 508 -6.67 -10.18 17.12
CA LYS A 508 -7.24 -11.37 16.51
C LYS A 508 -6.46 -11.78 15.26
N LYS A 509 -5.26 -12.38 15.40
CA LYS A 509 -4.36 -12.70 14.27
C LYS A 509 -5.03 -13.54 13.15
N HIS A 510 -6.09 -14.28 13.43
CA HIS A 510 -6.86 -15.07 12.46
C HIS A 510 -7.91 -14.27 11.65
N GLU A 511 -8.18 -13.02 12.01
CA GLU A 511 -9.03 -12.07 11.26
C GLU A 511 -8.16 -11.00 10.53
N MET A 512 -6.88 -11.33 10.25
CA MET A 512 -5.90 -10.40 9.69
C MET A 512 -5.92 -10.37 8.15
N VAL A 513 -6.45 -9.28 7.58
CA VAL A 513 -6.37 -9.03 6.14
C VAL A 513 -4.97 -8.49 5.80
N ASN A 514 -4.26 -9.10 4.85
CA ASN A 514 -2.91 -8.68 4.43
C ASN A 514 -2.74 -8.79 2.91
N ILE A 515 -2.58 -7.66 2.22
CA ILE A 515 -2.69 -7.59 0.76
C ILE A 515 -1.63 -6.68 0.13
N HIS A 516 -1.09 -7.09 -1.02
CA HIS A 516 -0.14 -6.32 -1.82
C HIS A 516 -0.84 -5.45 -2.88
N HIS A 517 -0.18 -4.38 -3.36
CA HIS A 517 -0.66 -3.53 -4.46
C HIS A 517 0.37 -3.19 -5.56
N ASN A 518 1.62 -3.60 -5.38
CA ASN A 518 2.70 -3.50 -6.39
C ASN A 518 3.32 -4.88 -6.62
N TYR A 519 2.85 -5.66 -7.59
CA TYR A 519 3.36 -7.00 -7.90
C TYR A 519 2.93 -7.49 -9.29
N CYS A 520 3.48 -8.63 -9.73
CA CYS A 520 3.00 -9.38 -10.88
C CYS A 520 2.87 -10.88 -10.52
N ASN A 521 1.70 -11.48 -10.70
CA ASN A 521 1.44 -12.89 -10.37
C ASN A 521 0.82 -13.62 -11.58
N CYS A 522 1.03 -14.93 -11.69
CA CYS A 522 0.32 -15.79 -12.63
C CYS A 522 -1.07 -16.15 -12.08
N GLU A 523 -2.14 -15.64 -12.68
CA GLU A 523 -3.51 -15.75 -12.17
C GLU A 523 -4.48 -16.16 -13.27
N MET A 524 -5.60 -16.81 -12.93
CA MET A 524 -6.67 -17.11 -13.90
C MET A 524 -7.37 -15.80 -14.29
N CYS A 525 -7.32 -15.48 -15.58
CA CYS A 525 -7.76 -14.21 -16.13
C CYS A 525 -8.86 -14.44 -17.17
N LYS A 526 -9.95 -13.69 -17.05
CA LYS A 526 -11.03 -13.68 -18.03
C LYS A 526 -11.02 -12.39 -18.82
N TYR A 527 -10.94 -12.49 -20.14
CA TYR A 527 -10.82 -11.33 -21.03
C TYR A 527 -11.55 -11.58 -22.36
N ARG A 528 -11.77 -10.54 -23.16
CA ARG A 528 -12.29 -10.68 -24.54
C ARG A 528 -11.13 -10.71 -25.51
N ASP A 529 -11.04 -11.73 -26.35
CA ASP A 529 -9.97 -11.81 -27.35
C ASP A 529 -10.14 -10.77 -28.48
N GLU A 530 -9.02 -10.18 -28.89
CA GLU A 530 -8.96 -9.10 -29.88
C GLU A 530 -9.24 -9.61 -31.32
N ASN A 531 -9.10 -10.92 -31.58
CA ASN A 531 -9.20 -11.53 -32.90
C ASN A 531 -10.53 -12.27 -33.10
N SER A 532 -10.98 -13.06 -32.11
CA SER A 532 -12.27 -13.76 -32.20
C SER A 532 -13.44 -12.96 -31.62
N GLY A 533 -13.18 -11.99 -30.75
CA GLY A 533 -14.23 -11.28 -29.98
C GLY A 533 -14.88 -12.12 -28.89
N GLU A 534 -14.47 -13.37 -28.68
CA GLU A 534 -15.02 -14.28 -27.68
C GLU A 534 -14.43 -14.02 -26.28
N MET A 535 -15.09 -14.54 -25.23
CA MET A 535 -14.54 -14.50 -23.88
C MET A 535 -13.61 -15.69 -23.64
N VAL A 536 -12.32 -15.41 -23.44
CA VAL A 536 -11.26 -16.39 -23.14
C VAL A 536 -10.98 -16.39 -21.64
N GLU A 537 -10.60 -17.54 -21.10
CA GLU A 537 -10.19 -17.73 -19.71
C GLU A 537 -8.93 -18.60 -19.65
N GLU A 538 -7.80 -18.01 -19.25
CA GLU A 538 -6.48 -18.68 -19.17
C GLU A 538 -5.61 -18.13 -18.03
N LYS A 539 -4.53 -18.83 -17.65
CA LYS A 539 -3.54 -18.28 -16.71
C LYS A 539 -2.66 -17.24 -17.41
N LEU A 540 -2.72 -15.98 -16.97
CA LEU A 540 -1.91 -14.86 -17.46
C LEU A 540 -1.16 -14.17 -16.29
N TRP A 541 -0.14 -13.40 -16.62
CA TRP A 541 0.63 -12.62 -15.66
C TRP A 541 -0.03 -11.25 -15.42
N VAL A 542 -0.76 -11.12 -14.31
CA VAL A 542 -1.45 -9.90 -13.91
C VAL A 542 -0.48 -8.99 -13.18
N THR A 543 -0.09 -7.90 -13.83
CA THR A 543 0.70 -6.83 -13.22
C THR A 543 -0.24 -5.81 -12.59
N ARG A 544 -0.02 -5.50 -11.30
CA ARG A 544 -0.73 -4.46 -10.54
C ARG A 544 0.26 -3.47 -9.97
N LYS A 545 -0.04 -2.17 -10.09
CA LYS A 545 0.76 -1.06 -9.53
C LYS A 545 -0.17 0.01 -8.98
N GLY A 546 -0.20 0.13 -7.66
CA GLY A 546 -1.26 0.84 -6.96
C GLY A 546 -2.64 0.23 -7.19
N ALA A 547 -2.75 -1.09 -7.29
CA ALA A 547 -4.03 -1.78 -7.40
C ALA A 547 -3.99 -3.13 -6.64
N THR A 548 -5.06 -3.49 -5.95
CA THR A 548 -5.16 -4.69 -5.12
C THR A 548 -5.95 -5.79 -5.83
N SER A 549 -5.81 -7.04 -5.37
CA SER A 549 -6.65 -8.15 -5.84
C SER A 549 -8.07 -8.02 -5.27
N ALA A 550 -9.07 -8.22 -6.13
CA ALA A 550 -10.50 -8.17 -5.82
C ALA A 550 -11.22 -9.40 -6.41
N ARG A 551 -10.61 -10.59 -6.26
CA ARG A 551 -11.26 -11.86 -6.59
C ARG A 551 -12.55 -12.03 -5.78
N LYS A 552 -13.52 -12.76 -6.31
CA LYS A 552 -14.84 -12.90 -5.68
C LYS A 552 -14.73 -13.50 -4.27
N GLY A 553 -15.19 -12.77 -3.25
CA GLY A 553 -15.14 -13.17 -1.84
C GLY A 553 -13.80 -12.90 -1.13
N GLN A 554 -12.78 -12.39 -1.83
CA GLN A 554 -11.48 -12.07 -1.22
C GLN A 554 -11.58 -10.79 -0.40
N LEU A 555 -11.10 -10.80 0.85
CA LEU A 555 -11.00 -9.59 1.67
C LEU A 555 -9.85 -8.68 1.19
N GLY A 556 -10.13 -7.38 1.15
CA GLY A 556 -9.22 -6.32 0.73
C GLY A 556 -9.23 -5.12 1.69
N ILE A 557 -8.32 -4.18 1.44
CA ILE A 557 -8.15 -2.96 2.23
C ILE A 557 -8.00 -1.79 1.26
N ILE A 558 -8.78 -0.72 1.45
CA ILE A 558 -8.73 0.51 0.63
C ILE A 558 -8.53 1.71 1.57
N PRO A 559 -7.27 2.15 1.81
CA PRO A 559 -6.97 3.32 2.63
C PRO A 559 -7.24 4.65 1.93
N GLY A 560 -7.74 5.62 2.67
CA GLY A 560 -7.79 7.01 2.22
C GLY A 560 -6.48 7.75 2.45
N SER A 561 -6.59 8.76 3.30
CA SER A 561 -5.52 9.64 3.77
C SER A 561 -5.55 9.68 5.30
N MET A 562 -4.57 10.34 5.92
CA MET A 562 -4.40 10.40 7.38
C MET A 562 -5.68 10.76 8.17
N GLY A 563 -6.61 11.50 7.56
CA GLY A 563 -7.84 12.00 8.19
C GLY A 563 -9.16 11.50 7.59
N THR A 564 -9.15 10.82 6.44
CA THR A 564 -10.40 10.38 5.77
C THR A 564 -10.84 8.96 6.09
N GLY A 565 -10.02 8.20 6.82
CA GLY A 565 -10.26 6.80 7.13
C GLY A 565 -9.95 5.85 5.97
N SER A 566 -10.38 4.60 6.13
CA SER A 566 -10.10 3.45 5.27
C SER A 566 -11.31 2.53 5.18
N PHE A 567 -11.31 1.55 4.28
CA PHE A 567 -12.33 0.49 4.22
C PHE A 567 -11.69 -0.90 4.26
N ILE A 568 -12.35 -1.84 4.96
CA ILE A 568 -12.25 -3.27 4.67
C ILE A 568 -13.29 -3.60 3.60
N THR A 569 -12.89 -4.35 2.57
CA THR A 569 -13.73 -4.66 1.42
C THR A 569 -13.75 -6.15 1.10
N GLU A 570 -14.72 -6.58 0.30
CA GLU A 570 -14.83 -7.92 -0.27
C GLU A 570 -14.89 -7.80 -1.80
N GLY A 571 -14.00 -8.48 -2.52
CA GLY A 571 -13.93 -8.45 -3.97
C GLY A 571 -15.15 -9.09 -4.64
N LEU A 572 -15.60 -8.53 -5.76
CA LEU A 572 -16.72 -9.06 -6.55
C LEU A 572 -16.27 -9.92 -7.74
N GLY A 573 -14.99 -9.90 -8.09
CA GLY A 573 -14.43 -10.70 -9.19
C GLY A 573 -14.80 -10.19 -10.59
N ALA A 574 -14.86 -8.86 -10.79
CA ALA A 574 -15.14 -8.28 -12.09
C ALA A 574 -14.01 -8.57 -13.11
N TRP A 575 -14.36 -9.09 -14.28
CA TRP A 575 -13.39 -9.41 -15.34
C TRP A 575 -12.82 -8.15 -16.01
N THR A 576 -13.58 -7.05 -16.05
CA THR A 576 -13.19 -5.74 -16.61
C THR A 576 -12.12 -5.00 -15.80
N SER A 577 -11.82 -5.46 -14.58
CA SER A 577 -10.68 -5.00 -13.77
C SER A 577 -9.57 -6.04 -13.63
N LEU A 578 -9.65 -7.15 -14.38
CA LEU A 578 -8.80 -8.34 -14.18
C LEU A 578 -8.81 -8.80 -12.70
N HIS A 579 -10.00 -8.89 -12.11
CA HIS A 579 -10.23 -9.26 -10.72
C HIS A 579 -9.45 -8.36 -9.72
N SER A 580 -9.54 -7.04 -9.88
CA SER A 580 -8.78 -6.04 -9.11
C SER A 580 -9.62 -4.82 -8.69
N CYS A 581 -9.11 -4.01 -7.75
CA CYS A 581 -9.69 -2.73 -7.33
C CYS A 581 -8.60 -1.71 -6.90
N SER A 582 -9.00 -0.52 -6.44
CA SER A 582 -8.07 0.55 -6.02
C SER A 582 -7.20 0.14 -4.82
N HIS A 583 -5.95 0.64 -4.74
CA HIS A 583 -5.12 0.49 -3.54
C HIS A 583 -5.31 1.58 -2.48
N GLY A 584 -6.18 2.56 -2.73
CA GLY A 584 -6.51 3.63 -1.80
C GLY A 584 -7.21 4.80 -2.49
N ALA A 585 -7.19 6.00 -1.90
CA ALA A 585 -7.81 7.18 -2.50
C ALA A 585 -7.05 7.76 -3.72
N GLY A 586 -5.76 7.46 -3.89
CA GLY A 586 -4.93 8.07 -4.93
C GLY A 586 -4.64 9.57 -4.72
N ARG A 587 -3.67 10.12 -5.45
CA ARG A 587 -3.19 11.49 -5.23
C ARG A 587 -3.70 12.47 -6.30
N ARG A 588 -4.40 13.52 -5.87
CA ARG A 588 -4.79 14.67 -6.73
C ARG A 588 -3.63 15.65 -7.01
N MET A 589 -2.50 15.50 -6.31
CA MET A 589 -1.32 16.34 -6.51
C MET A 589 0.00 15.66 -6.11
N SER A 590 1.08 16.02 -6.79
CA SER A 590 2.43 15.56 -6.43
C SER A 590 2.88 16.10 -5.08
N ARG A 591 3.81 15.39 -4.41
CA ARG A 591 4.35 15.81 -3.10
C ARG A 591 4.92 17.23 -3.12
N ASN A 592 5.69 17.56 -4.17
CA ASN A 592 6.26 18.89 -4.37
C ASN A 592 5.22 19.99 -4.65
N LYS A 593 4.01 19.64 -5.07
CA LYS A 593 2.88 20.57 -5.23
C LYS A 593 2.16 20.76 -3.88
N ALA A 594 1.88 19.67 -3.17
CA ALA A 594 1.29 19.69 -1.84
C ALA A 594 2.07 20.56 -0.84
N VAL A 595 3.39 20.39 -0.75
CA VAL A 595 4.27 21.20 0.15
C VAL A 595 4.28 22.69 -0.19
N LYS A 596 3.88 23.09 -1.40
CA LYS A 596 3.87 24.49 -1.87
C LYS A 596 2.49 25.15 -1.78
N GLU A 597 1.42 24.37 -1.90
CA GLU A 597 0.05 24.89 -2.09
C GLU A 597 -0.90 24.60 -0.93
N LEU A 598 -0.59 23.63 -0.06
CA LEU A 598 -1.42 23.32 1.11
C LEU A 598 -1.00 24.17 2.32
N ASP A 599 -1.98 24.60 3.11
CA ASP A 599 -1.73 25.36 4.32
C ASP A 599 -1.72 24.50 5.60
N MET A 600 -0.86 24.88 6.55
CA MET A 600 -0.68 24.18 7.81
C MET A 600 -1.81 24.40 8.83
N LYS A 601 -2.67 25.42 8.69
CA LYS A 601 -3.89 25.57 9.49
C LYS A 601 -4.97 24.60 9.01
N ASP A 602 -5.21 24.56 7.70
CA ASP A 602 -6.21 23.67 7.10
C ASP A 602 -5.84 22.20 7.33
N PHE A 603 -4.56 21.85 7.24
CA PHE A 603 -4.07 20.51 7.62
C PHE A 603 -4.30 20.18 9.10
N ARG A 604 -4.16 21.15 10.03
CA ARG A 604 -4.50 20.91 11.46
C ARG A 604 -6.00 20.69 11.66
N MET A 605 -6.84 21.47 10.99
CA MET A 605 -8.30 21.30 11.05
C MET A 605 -8.75 19.95 10.47
N ALA A 606 -8.16 19.53 9.34
CA ALA A 606 -8.41 18.23 8.72
C ALA A 606 -7.88 17.00 9.51
N MET A 607 -7.20 17.23 10.64
CA MET A 607 -6.67 16.21 11.53
C MET A 607 -7.22 16.34 12.97
N GLU A 608 -8.24 17.17 13.18
CA GLU A 608 -8.86 17.37 14.50
C GLU A 608 -9.47 16.07 15.05
N GLY A 609 -9.25 15.80 16.34
CA GLY A 609 -9.63 14.54 17.00
C GLY A 609 -8.65 13.36 16.80
N ILE A 610 -7.68 13.46 15.87
CA ILE A 610 -6.75 12.37 15.54
C ILE A 610 -5.40 12.57 16.23
N THR A 611 -4.92 11.55 16.93
CA THR A 611 -3.60 11.58 17.62
C THR A 611 -2.47 11.34 16.60
N CYS A 612 -1.91 12.42 16.07
CA CYS A 612 -0.97 12.39 14.95
C CYS A 612 0.08 13.52 14.98
N ASP A 613 1.11 13.44 14.14
CA ASP A 613 2.16 14.47 14.01
C ASP A 613 1.83 15.51 12.90
N VAL A 614 1.02 16.52 13.19
CA VAL A 614 0.68 17.56 12.18
C VAL A 614 1.81 18.58 12.01
N ASN A 615 2.73 18.34 11.07
CA ASN A 615 3.90 19.18 10.84
C ASN A 615 4.33 19.24 9.35
N GLN A 616 5.19 20.20 9.02
CA GLN A 616 5.63 20.50 7.64
C GLN A 616 6.23 19.29 6.90
N LYS A 617 6.83 18.32 7.60
CA LYS A 617 7.45 17.13 6.98
C LYS A 617 6.46 16.10 6.44
N VAL A 618 5.19 16.18 6.82
CA VAL A 618 4.10 15.29 6.37
C VAL A 618 2.97 16.03 5.66
N LEU A 619 3.14 17.33 5.41
CA LEU A 619 2.18 18.16 4.66
C LEU A 619 1.98 17.63 3.23
N ASP A 620 2.95 16.89 2.68
CA ASP A 620 2.81 16.24 1.37
C ASP A 620 1.83 15.05 1.38
N GLU A 621 1.59 14.43 2.53
CA GLU A 621 0.64 13.33 2.75
C GLU A 621 -0.63 13.78 3.53
N ALA A 622 -0.83 15.09 3.69
CA ALA A 622 -2.03 15.67 4.28
C ALA A 622 -3.30 15.28 3.49
N PRO A 623 -4.50 15.20 4.12
CA PRO A 623 -5.72 14.74 3.45
C PRO A 623 -6.06 15.47 2.14
N MET A 624 -5.79 16.78 2.09
CA MET A 624 -6.02 17.64 0.91
C MET A 624 -5.16 17.26 -0.31
N ALA A 625 -4.14 16.40 -0.16
CA ALA A 625 -3.29 15.92 -1.26
C ALA A 625 -3.87 14.71 -2.01
N TYR A 626 -4.96 14.11 -1.52
CA TYR A 626 -5.62 12.91 -2.04
C TYR A 626 -6.97 13.20 -2.71
N LYS A 627 -7.53 12.26 -3.49
CA LYS A 627 -8.92 12.33 -4.00
C LYS A 627 -9.93 12.09 -2.86
N ASP A 628 -11.23 12.34 -3.07
CA ASP A 628 -12.26 11.97 -2.08
C ASP A 628 -12.43 10.44 -2.07
N LEU A 629 -12.22 9.82 -0.90
CA LEU A 629 -12.34 8.36 -0.74
C LEU A 629 -13.77 7.87 -0.99
N GLY A 630 -14.79 8.70 -0.73
CA GLY A 630 -16.19 8.37 -1.01
C GLY A 630 -16.47 8.26 -2.50
N GLU A 631 -15.90 9.15 -3.31
CA GLU A 631 -15.97 9.10 -4.77
C GLU A 631 -15.23 7.85 -5.31
N VAL A 632 -14.02 7.60 -4.81
CA VAL A 632 -13.24 6.40 -5.15
C VAL A 632 -13.99 5.11 -4.82
N MET A 633 -14.72 5.04 -3.71
CA MET A 633 -15.55 3.88 -3.38
C MET A 633 -16.80 3.77 -4.26
N SER A 634 -17.51 4.88 -4.50
CA SER A 634 -18.72 4.91 -5.34
C SER A 634 -18.44 4.41 -6.76
N ASN A 635 -17.33 4.88 -7.36
CA ASN A 635 -16.96 4.53 -8.73
C ASN A 635 -16.54 3.06 -8.92
N GLN A 636 -16.36 2.30 -7.84
CA GLN A 636 -16.00 0.87 -7.87
C GLN A 636 -16.96 -0.05 -7.11
N ARG A 637 -18.22 0.37 -6.90
CA ARG A 637 -19.31 -0.51 -6.40
C ARG A 637 -19.48 -1.81 -7.23
N THR A 638 -19.02 -1.83 -8.48
CA THR A 638 -18.98 -3.02 -9.36
C THR A 638 -17.75 -3.92 -9.17
N LEU A 639 -16.72 -3.48 -8.43
CA LEU A 639 -15.47 -4.21 -8.18
C LEU A 639 -15.38 -4.77 -6.76
N VAL A 640 -15.90 -4.06 -5.77
CA VAL A 640 -15.87 -4.41 -4.34
C VAL A 640 -17.17 -4.05 -3.63
N LYS A 641 -17.51 -4.84 -2.61
CA LYS A 641 -18.47 -4.48 -1.56
C LYS A 641 -17.71 -3.97 -0.33
N ALA A 642 -18.18 -2.89 0.30
CA ALA A 642 -17.68 -2.47 1.61
C ALA A 642 -18.13 -3.46 2.71
N LYS A 643 -17.24 -3.73 3.67
CA LYS A 643 -17.47 -4.64 4.80
C LYS A 643 -17.42 -3.91 6.14
N HIS A 644 -16.38 -3.09 6.32
CA HIS A 644 -16.23 -2.19 7.46
C HIS A 644 -15.67 -0.84 6.99
N ARG A 645 -16.08 0.23 7.65
CA ARG A 645 -15.61 1.60 7.43
C ARG A 645 -14.78 2.05 8.63
N LEU A 646 -13.48 2.20 8.42
CA LEU A 646 -12.50 2.46 9.47
C LEU A 646 -12.20 3.96 9.59
N PHE A 647 -12.27 4.51 10.81
CA PHE A 647 -12.01 5.92 11.13
C PHE A 647 -10.76 6.06 12.03
N PRO A 648 -9.88 7.05 11.79
CA PRO A 648 -8.58 7.13 12.45
C PRO A 648 -8.62 7.69 13.88
N LEU A 649 -7.84 7.09 14.79
CA LEU A 649 -7.64 7.53 16.18
C LEU A 649 -6.18 7.91 16.47
N VAL A 650 -5.26 7.09 15.96
CA VAL A 650 -3.82 7.34 15.98
C VAL A 650 -3.33 7.23 14.55
N ASN A 651 -2.51 8.18 14.11
CA ASN A 651 -1.77 8.07 12.85
C ASN A 651 -0.27 8.36 13.08
N VAL A 652 0.57 7.47 12.57
CA VAL A 652 2.03 7.60 12.53
C VAL A 652 2.48 7.49 11.07
N LYS A 653 2.99 8.60 10.51
CA LYS A 653 3.51 8.68 9.14
C LYS A 653 5.03 8.53 9.07
N GLY A 654 5.50 8.15 7.89
CA GLY A 654 6.92 8.05 7.57
C GLY A 654 7.56 9.36 7.07
N TYR A 655 8.47 9.96 7.87
CA TYR A 655 9.17 11.22 7.54
C TYR A 655 10.55 11.36 8.20
#